data_AF-A0A956AQT6-F1
#
_entry.id   AF-A0A956AQT6-F1
#
_cell.length_a   1.000
_cell.length_b   1.000
_cell.length_c   1.000
_cell.angle_alpha   90.00
_cell.angle_beta   90.00
_cell.angle_gamma   90.00
#
_symmetry.space_group_name_H-M   'P 1'
#
loop_
_entity.id
_entity.type
_entity.pdbx_description
1 polymer ?
#
loop_
_entity_poly.entity_id
_entity_poly.type
_entity_poly.pdbx_seq_one_letter_code
_entity_poly.pdbx_strand_id
1 'polypeptide(L)'
;MKKRNVGVVMCGAVWLLLGVGCASGGTPRPRLPAEEHALLELMPNDAFLGVRVDMRALRATPHWQELEQAMVTGGAAEDVQRYFRDTDRVVAVVGGFIDAPSYPEPDPEAPPVQAPAWVAIAQGLNGKLPRAVAVIEGEGAALCDTALEGQERREVRGYQLGVVNGIALLRGERVCVVTLEPVLDSLLTQARGPAADVLGMLAAPGPGGAASIMSYVADYSAPGYAAWVEQHGAAARAQLEASRQRRREAAEAAAAAAESGETTSVDELDALAGLGDFASRMEEVVNQTIVLFLEVSKITMRGMVSTSMQLSHHDGGYDFRSRVAISDEGRSVMWRELLRMYLDIARAAVAVYDIPDEPREVLTAALNAVRIEERPDGYEVVARASDRRVTSLLAFAQREGADLVPNVPDVDGFDSPWVLIGQIERAEYDSAPDVISGLEPNLARILEMSDRDARRRGLVLLARAYASLGRYQDAVSLLNSGVENDRAHAATVEYYMRPDVFAGMCGLAAELCEQQLEWGFAELAGAAAAMVADEGQTCADVSYQAFACGQVAEARQGRAEAALAAIEERSWGEVDVVQFGAARSQVLGELGRWDSAFEAARATCVGPLTGSTCPSVFPAAVSAMARGGSTLAQHDAAFELARASYPGTVSGNLAEDSTASLVALGDCARRVRLAPRDAATLTACVAAGEVTARLHGSTHPRTALALLFLSMARDAGGDAAGAAAARQELDAIRSSLGPQHAANQPAPAPPTGARRPARRPR
;
A
#
# COMPACT_ATOMS: atom_id res chain seq x y z
N MET A 1 25.01 1.88 -27.66
CA MET A 1 24.44 3.19 -27.31
C MET A 1 24.43 3.33 -25.79
N LYS A 2 25.09 4.32 -25.18
CA LYS A 2 25.39 4.30 -23.73
C LYS A 2 25.37 5.66 -22.99
N LYS A 3 24.67 6.69 -23.52
CA LYS A 3 24.76 8.08 -23.01
C LYS A 3 23.44 8.87 -22.88
N ARG A 4 22.26 8.30 -23.12
CA ARG A 4 21.00 9.09 -23.24
C ARG A 4 20.15 9.25 -21.97
N ASN A 5 20.41 8.50 -20.90
CA ASN A 5 19.41 8.34 -19.81
C ASN A 5 19.59 9.33 -18.63
N VAL A 6 20.71 10.07 -18.56
CA VAL A 6 21.02 10.99 -17.44
C VAL A 6 19.96 12.08 -17.24
N GLY A 7 19.34 12.58 -18.31
CA GLY A 7 18.37 13.68 -18.24
C GLY A 7 17.03 13.35 -17.59
N VAL A 8 16.63 12.06 -17.56
CA VAL A 8 15.32 11.65 -17.02
C VAL A 8 15.37 11.48 -15.50
N VAL A 9 16.46 10.90 -14.98
CA VAL A 9 16.67 10.65 -13.54
C VAL A 9 16.58 11.95 -12.72
N MET A 10 17.12 13.05 -13.24
CA MET A 10 17.10 14.34 -12.53
C MET A 10 15.71 14.99 -12.44
N CYS A 11 14.74 14.60 -13.29
CA CYS A 11 13.35 15.04 -13.15
C CYS A 11 12.59 14.19 -12.12
N GLY A 12 12.85 12.89 -12.04
CA GLY A 12 12.20 11.98 -11.08
C GLY A 12 12.53 12.31 -9.62
N ALA A 13 13.82 12.56 -9.33
CA ALA A 13 14.28 12.92 -7.98
C ALA A 13 13.65 14.20 -7.40
N VAL A 14 13.15 15.09 -8.26
CA VAL A 14 12.45 16.33 -7.86
C VAL A 14 10.99 16.09 -7.47
N TRP A 15 10.33 15.08 -8.07
CA TRP A 15 8.92 14.78 -7.82
C TRP A 15 8.68 13.96 -6.54
N LEU A 16 9.65 13.15 -6.10
CA LEU A 16 9.58 12.36 -4.87
C LEU A 16 9.54 13.19 -3.57
N LEU A 17 9.68 14.52 -3.65
CA LEU A 17 9.75 15.43 -2.49
C LEU A 17 8.47 16.26 -2.25
N LEU A 18 7.37 16.00 -2.96
CA LEU A 18 6.23 16.92 -3.03
C LEU A 18 5.06 16.66 -2.04
N GLY A 19 5.37 16.22 -0.82
CA GLY A 19 4.39 15.88 0.22
C GLY A 19 4.12 16.95 1.31
N VAL A 20 3.08 17.78 1.11
CA VAL A 20 2.18 18.40 2.13
C VAL A 20 2.72 19.39 3.21
N GLY A 21 2.14 20.61 3.27
CA GLY A 21 1.64 21.24 4.53
C GLY A 21 2.26 22.57 5.01
N CYS A 22 1.40 23.62 5.23
CA CYS A 22 1.53 25.11 5.42
C CYS A 22 2.37 25.68 6.62
N ALA A 23 2.95 26.88 6.98
CA ALA A 23 3.49 28.32 6.82
C ALA A 23 2.93 29.76 6.40
N SER A 24 3.86 30.75 6.61
CA SER A 24 4.15 32.23 6.42
C SER A 24 3.46 33.48 7.04
N GLY A 25 4.33 34.43 7.45
CA GLY A 25 4.06 35.86 7.75
C GLY A 25 5.38 36.68 7.75
N GLY A 26 5.47 37.78 6.98
CA GLY A 26 6.76 38.31 6.46
C GLY A 26 7.51 39.42 7.22
N THR A 27 8.76 39.66 6.82
CA THR A 27 9.62 40.83 7.12
C THR A 27 10.62 41.06 5.95
N PRO A 28 11.35 42.19 5.84
CA PRO A 28 11.89 42.63 4.55
C PRO A 28 13.09 41.82 4.02
N ARG A 29 13.07 41.61 2.70
CA ARG A 29 14.07 40.93 1.86
C ARG A 29 15.53 41.03 2.34
N PRO A 30 16.16 39.91 2.74
CA PRO A 30 17.56 39.67 2.41
C PRO A 30 17.74 39.75 0.89
N ARG A 31 18.88 40.24 0.39
CA ARG A 31 19.23 40.05 -1.02
C ARG A 31 19.69 38.61 -1.21
N LEU A 32 19.09 37.89 -2.17
CA LEU A 32 19.66 36.64 -2.67
C LEU A 32 21.09 36.88 -3.18
N PRO A 33 22.02 35.91 -3.05
CA PRO A 33 23.33 35.99 -3.67
C PRO A 33 23.22 36.18 -5.18
N ALA A 34 24.17 36.90 -5.78
CA ALA A 34 24.20 37.11 -7.24
C ALA A 34 24.47 35.82 -8.06
N GLU A 35 24.67 34.69 -7.38
CA GLU A 35 24.77 33.35 -7.97
C GLU A 35 23.40 32.83 -8.46
N GLU A 36 22.30 33.16 -7.78
CA GLU A 36 20.97 32.58 -8.00
C GLU A 36 20.21 33.24 -9.19
N HIS A 37 20.91 33.85 -10.16
CA HIS A 37 20.32 34.55 -11.31
C HIS A 37 19.41 33.65 -12.16
N ALA A 38 19.75 32.37 -12.33
CA ALA A 38 18.99 31.42 -13.14
C ALA A 38 17.54 31.24 -12.63
N LEU A 39 17.37 31.19 -11.31
CA LEU A 39 16.06 31.14 -10.67
C LEU A 39 15.31 32.46 -10.90
N LEU A 40 15.96 33.60 -10.71
CA LEU A 40 15.34 34.93 -10.89
C LEU A 40 14.92 35.22 -12.35
N GLU A 41 15.51 34.57 -13.34
CA GLU A 41 15.16 34.73 -14.75
C GLU A 41 14.11 33.76 -15.28
N LEU A 42 14.01 32.55 -14.70
CA LEU A 42 13.20 31.44 -15.23
C LEU A 42 12.17 30.88 -14.23
N MET A 43 12.15 31.31 -12.96
CA MET A 43 11.10 30.91 -12.01
C MET A 43 9.70 31.33 -12.51
N PRO A 44 8.66 30.52 -12.29
CA PRO A 44 7.28 30.93 -12.54
C PRO A 44 6.88 32.11 -11.63
N ASN A 45 6.32 33.19 -12.20
CA ASN A 45 5.80 34.30 -11.40
C ASN A 45 4.61 33.89 -10.49
N ASP A 46 3.94 32.79 -10.84
CA ASP A 46 2.86 32.14 -10.09
C ASP A 46 3.34 30.92 -9.28
N ALA A 47 4.65 30.83 -8.98
CA ALA A 47 5.24 29.81 -8.12
C ALA A 47 4.46 29.65 -6.80
N PHE A 48 4.10 28.42 -6.46
CA PHE A 48 3.35 28.10 -5.25
C PHE A 48 4.00 26.98 -4.42
N LEU A 49 5.08 26.39 -4.90
CA LEU A 49 5.72 25.22 -4.32
C LEU A 49 7.21 25.26 -4.68
N GLY A 50 8.08 24.95 -3.73
CA GLY A 50 9.51 24.91 -4.00
C GLY A 50 10.31 24.16 -2.95
N VAL A 51 11.49 23.70 -3.35
CA VAL A 51 12.42 22.92 -2.52
C VAL A 51 13.83 23.43 -2.79
N ARG A 52 14.64 23.56 -1.74
CA ARG A 52 16.07 23.84 -1.79
C ARG A 52 16.81 22.77 -1.01
N VAL A 53 17.90 22.25 -1.57
CA VAL A 53 18.88 21.43 -0.88
C VAL A 53 20.25 22.09 -1.06
N ASP A 54 20.86 22.56 0.03
CA ASP A 54 22.20 23.16 0.01
C ASP A 54 23.23 22.07 0.36
N MET A 55 23.75 21.44 -0.70
CA MET A 55 24.68 20.32 -0.57
C MET A 55 26.03 20.74 0.04
N ARG A 56 26.40 22.03 -0.05
CA ARG A 56 27.55 22.58 0.70
C ARG A 56 27.29 22.56 2.21
N ALA A 57 26.09 22.93 2.65
CA ALA A 57 25.70 22.83 4.06
C ALA A 57 25.64 21.36 4.53
N LEU A 58 25.14 20.44 3.71
CA LEU A 58 25.14 19.00 4.03
C LEU A 58 26.56 18.43 4.17
N ARG A 59 27.46 18.75 3.23
CA ARG A 59 28.88 18.36 3.28
C ARG A 59 29.67 18.95 4.45
N ALA A 60 29.17 20.04 5.04
CA ALA A 60 29.76 20.65 6.25
C ALA A 60 29.35 19.95 7.56
N THR A 61 28.34 19.06 7.53
CA THR A 61 27.96 18.28 8.72
C THR A 61 28.97 17.16 9.01
N PRO A 62 29.19 16.80 10.28
CA PRO A 62 30.15 15.73 10.62
C PRO A 62 29.73 14.34 10.10
N HIS A 63 28.45 14.15 9.77
CA HIS A 63 27.88 12.87 9.30
C HIS A 63 28.04 12.67 7.79
N TRP A 64 28.58 13.64 7.04
CA TRP A 64 28.73 13.50 5.58
C TRP A 64 29.51 12.24 5.16
N GLN A 65 30.57 11.89 5.88
CA GLN A 65 31.38 10.70 5.55
C GLN A 65 30.60 9.40 5.75
N GLU A 66 29.70 9.34 6.72
CA GLU A 66 28.81 8.19 6.96
C GLU A 66 27.75 8.08 5.86
N LEU A 67 27.19 9.22 5.41
CA LEU A 67 26.26 9.27 4.28
C LEU A 67 26.93 8.91 2.94
N GLU A 68 28.16 9.37 2.70
CA GLU A 68 28.93 9.04 1.50
C GLU A 68 29.32 7.55 1.48
N GLN A 69 29.68 6.97 2.63
CA GLN A 69 29.90 5.52 2.75
C GLN A 69 28.59 4.72 2.58
N ALA A 70 27.46 5.18 3.12
CA ALA A 70 26.17 4.53 2.96
C ALA A 70 25.70 4.49 1.49
N MET A 71 25.96 5.56 0.71
CA MET A 71 25.72 5.54 -0.74
C MET A 71 26.60 4.53 -1.47
N VAL A 72 27.87 4.37 -1.05
CA VAL A 72 28.79 3.38 -1.63
C VAL A 72 28.37 1.94 -1.29
N THR A 73 28.04 1.66 -0.03
CA THR A 73 27.64 0.31 0.41
C THR A 73 26.24 -0.09 -0.07
N GLY A 74 25.32 0.87 -0.19
CA GLY A 74 24.01 0.71 -0.84
C GLY A 74 24.07 0.58 -2.37
N GLY A 75 25.26 0.55 -2.98
CA GLY A 75 25.43 0.27 -4.41
C GLY A 75 25.06 1.41 -5.36
N ALA A 76 24.99 2.65 -4.88
CA ALA A 76 24.72 3.81 -5.75
C ALA A 76 25.81 3.95 -6.83
N ALA A 77 25.41 4.20 -8.07
CA ALA A 77 26.33 4.31 -9.20
C ALA A 77 27.32 5.49 -9.06
N GLU A 78 28.50 5.37 -9.67
CA GLU A 78 29.60 6.35 -9.53
C GLU A 78 29.21 7.77 -9.97
N ASP A 79 28.34 7.89 -10.98
CA ASP A 79 27.78 9.15 -11.46
C ASP A 79 26.77 9.77 -10.48
N VAL A 80 25.98 8.94 -9.77
CA VAL A 80 25.09 9.39 -8.69
C VAL A 80 25.89 9.83 -7.46
N GLN A 81 26.90 9.07 -7.03
CA GLN A 81 27.81 9.48 -5.95
C GLN A 81 28.51 10.81 -6.30
N ARG A 82 28.99 10.92 -7.54
CA ARG A 82 29.63 12.13 -8.06
C ARG A 82 28.66 13.32 -8.11
N TYR A 83 27.40 13.11 -8.51
CA TYR A 83 26.38 14.16 -8.49
C TYR A 83 26.24 14.80 -7.10
N PHE A 84 26.10 13.99 -6.04
CA PHE A 84 25.97 14.51 -4.67
C PHE A 84 27.26 15.16 -4.14
N ARG A 85 28.44 14.74 -4.63
CA ARG A 85 29.73 15.35 -4.27
C ARG A 85 29.98 16.68 -4.98
N ASP A 86 29.72 16.75 -6.29
CA ASP A 86 30.09 17.86 -7.17
C ASP A 86 29.00 18.96 -7.23
N THR A 87 27.76 18.66 -6.85
CA THR A 87 26.65 19.65 -6.78
C THR A 87 26.80 20.55 -5.56
N ASP A 88 26.70 21.86 -5.75
CA ASP A 88 26.73 22.87 -4.67
C ASP A 88 25.33 23.09 -4.05
N ARG A 89 24.29 23.17 -4.88
CA ARG A 89 22.87 23.28 -4.47
C ARG A 89 21.95 22.66 -5.52
N VAL A 90 20.77 22.22 -5.08
CA VAL A 90 19.62 21.93 -5.95
C VAL A 90 18.45 22.81 -5.50
N VAL A 91 17.75 23.45 -6.43
CA VAL A 91 16.51 24.20 -6.16
C VAL A 91 15.46 23.80 -7.19
N ALA A 92 14.27 23.40 -6.73
CA ALA A 92 13.12 23.12 -7.56
C ALA A 92 11.97 24.08 -7.23
N VAL A 93 11.21 24.54 -8.22
CA VAL A 93 10.04 25.42 -8.05
C VAL A 93 8.94 25.01 -9.03
N VAL A 94 7.70 25.02 -8.57
CA VAL A 94 6.49 24.73 -9.36
C VAL A 94 5.48 25.87 -9.23
N GLY A 95 4.96 26.34 -10.37
CA GLY A 95 3.90 27.34 -10.48
C GLY A 95 2.61 26.77 -11.07
N GLY A 96 1.81 27.64 -11.70
CA GLY A 96 0.58 27.25 -12.40
C GLY A 96 0.86 26.48 -13.70
N PHE A 97 -0.16 26.31 -14.54
CA PHE A 97 -0.05 25.51 -15.77
C PHE A 97 0.05 26.34 -17.05
N ILE A 98 0.48 25.65 -18.11
CA ILE A 98 0.22 25.99 -19.50
C ILE A 98 -0.57 24.86 -20.18
N ASP A 99 -1.16 25.14 -21.33
CA ASP A 99 -1.66 24.12 -22.25
C ASP A 99 -0.48 23.35 -22.87
N ALA A 100 -0.60 22.03 -22.93
CA ALA A 100 0.34 21.18 -23.65
C ALA A 100 0.15 21.37 -25.17
N PRO A 101 1.22 21.40 -25.97
CA PRO A 101 1.09 21.39 -27.42
C PRO A 101 0.54 20.03 -27.89
N SER A 102 -0.23 20.03 -28.97
CA SER A 102 -0.81 18.82 -29.54
C SER A 102 0.28 17.87 -30.04
N TYR A 103 0.47 16.74 -29.35
CA TYR A 103 1.19 15.59 -29.88
C TYR A 103 0.23 14.75 -30.73
N PRO A 104 0.58 14.37 -31.98
CA PRO A 104 -0.29 13.54 -32.80
C PRO A 104 -0.41 12.13 -32.21
N GLU A 105 -1.56 11.49 -32.40
CA GLU A 105 -1.70 10.07 -32.10
C GLU A 105 -0.72 9.25 -32.96
N PRO A 106 -0.09 8.19 -32.41
CA PRO A 106 0.85 7.39 -33.17
C PRO A 106 0.13 6.64 -34.28
N ASP A 107 0.57 6.86 -35.52
CA ASP A 107 0.14 6.08 -36.69
C ASP A 107 0.45 4.59 -36.46
N PRO A 108 -0.55 3.69 -36.45
CA PRO A 108 -0.35 2.28 -36.16
C PRO A 108 0.43 1.52 -37.24
N GLU A 109 0.60 2.09 -38.45
CA GLU A 109 1.46 1.53 -39.50
C GLU A 109 2.90 2.10 -39.45
N ALA A 110 3.17 3.10 -38.61
CA ALA A 110 4.50 3.71 -38.47
C ALA A 110 5.38 2.98 -37.43
N PRO A 111 6.72 2.98 -37.60
CA PRO A 111 7.62 2.44 -36.58
C PRO A 111 7.54 3.25 -35.28
N PRO A 112 7.57 2.60 -34.10
CA PRO A 112 7.29 3.26 -32.82
C PRO A 112 8.33 4.34 -32.50
N VAL A 113 7.88 5.59 -32.49
CA VAL A 113 8.67 6.75 -32.05
C VAL A 113 8.48 6.94 -30.55
N GLN A 114 9.57 7.02 -29.79
CA GLN A 114 9.53 7.32 -28.36
C GLN A 114 8.94 8.72 -28.13
N ALA A 115 7.80 8.78 -27.44
CA ALA A 115 7.14 10.04 -27.14
C ALA A 115 7.98 10.91 -26.17
N PRO A 116 8.01 12.24 -26.35
CA PRO A 116 8.66 13.16 -25.41
C PRO A 116 8.13 12.99 -23.98
N ALA A 117 9.01 13.14 -22.98
CA ALA A 117 8.68 12.93 -21.56
C ALA A 117 7.52 13.80 -21.05
N TRP A 118 7.30 14.97 -21.67
CA TRP A 118 6.17 15.84 -21.32
C TRP A 118 4.81 15.29 -21.77
N VAL A 119 4.74 14.36 -22.74
CA VAL A 119 3.45 13.83 -23.24
C VAL A 119 2.72 13.03 -22.15
N ALA A 120 3.43 12.15 -21.44
CA ALA A 120 2.85 11.41 -20.31
C ALA A 120 2.40 12.34 -19.16
N ILE A 121 3.17 13.40 -18.90
CA ILE A 121 2.82 14.43 -17.90
C ILE A 121 1.56 15.18 -18.33
N ALA A 122 1.45 15.56 -19.61
CA ALA A 122 0.26 16.22 -20.16
C ALA A 122 -0.98 15.31 -20.13
N GLN A 123 -0.83 14.02 -20.41
CA GLN A 123 -1.93 13.04 -20.33
C GLN A 123 -2.44 12.91 -18.88
N GLY A 124 -1.54 12.68 -17.92
CA GLY A 124 -1.89 12.58 -16.49
C GLY A 124 -2.49 13.87 -15.90
N LEU A 125 -2.21 15.03 -16.50
CA LEU A 125 -2.71 16.34 -16.08
C LEU A 125 -3.77 16.92 -17.03
N ASN A 126 -4.45 16.08 -17.82
CA ASN A 126 -5.56 16.45 -18.71
C ASN A 126 -5.24 17.65 -19.65
N GLY A 127 -4.21 17.48 -20.48
CA GLY A 127 -3.79 18.44 -21.50
C GLY A 127 -3.00 19.65 -20.98
N LYS A 128 -2.57 19.64 -19.72
CA LYS A 128 -1.80 20.74 -19.09
C LYS A 128 -0.39 20.31 -18.71
N LEU A 129 0.56 21.25 -18.74
CA LEU A 129 1.92 21.08 -18.20
C LEU A 129 2.17 22.08 -17.07
N PRO A 130 2.73 21.66 -15.93
CA PRO A 130 3.04 22.56 -14.83
C PRO A 130 4.26 23.41 -15.19
N ARG A 131 4.28 24.66 -14.75
CA ARG A 131 5.47 25.52 -14.78
C ARG A 131 6.47 25.04 -13.73
N ALA A 132 7.16 23.93 -14.03
CA ALA A 132 8.16 23.32 -13.17
C ALA A 132 9.57 23.64 -13.65
N VAL A 133 10.44 24.03 -12.72
CA VAL A 133 11.84 24.37 -12.96
C VAL A 133 12.70 23.72 -11.87
N ALA A 134 13.75 23.01 -12.26
CA ALA A 134 14.82 22.61 -11.37
C ALA A 134 16.13 23.30 -11.79
N VAL A 135 16.94 23.69 -10.81
CA VAL A 135 18.24 24.35 -10.98
C VAL A 135 19.28 23.59 -10.16
N ILE A 136 20.37 23.23 -10.82
CA ILE A 136 21.51 22.52 -10.24
C ILE A 136 22.71 23.46 -10.32
N GLU A 137 23.27 23.81 -9.17
CA GLU A 137 24.44 24.67 -9.05
C GLU A 137 25.70 23.84 -8.75
N GLY A 138 26.86 24.35 -9.17
CA GLY A 138 28.17 23.74 -8.91
C GLY A 138 28.72 22.94 -10.09
N GLU A 139 29.59 21.96 -9.80
CA GLU A 139 30.23 21.12 -10.81
C GLU A 139 29.34 19.96 -11.27
N GLY A 140 28.36 19.56 -10.44
CA GLY A 140 27.29 18.64 -10.83
C GLY A 140 26.46 19.12 -12.02
N ALA A 141 26.45 20.43 -12.32
CA ALA A 141 25.85 20.99 -13.53
C ALA A 141 26.47 20.42 -14.83
N ALA A 142 27.69 19.87 -14.78
CA ALA A 142 28.34 19.19 -15.91
C ALA A 142 27.62 17.91 -16.37
N LEU A 143 26.72 17.32 -15.56
CA LEU A 143 25.85 16.22 -16.04
C LEU A 143 24.98 16.66 -17.23
N CYS A 144 24.59 17.93 -17.27
CA CYS A 144 23.87 18.49 -18.41
C CYS A 144 24.77 18.62 -19.65
N ASP A 145 26.09 18.80 -19.53
CA ASP A 145 26.99 18.73 -20.69
C ASP A 145 27.01 17.33 -21.30
N THR A 146 26.98 16.29 -20.45
CA THR A 146 26.86 14.88 -20.89
C THR A 146 25.51 14.58 -21.54
N ALA A 147 24.40 15.06 -20.97
CA ALA A 147 23.07 14.90 -21.56
C ALA A 147 22.93 15.65 -22.91
N LEU A 148 23.59 16.80 -23.04
CA LEU A 148 23.67 17.60 -24.26
C LEU A 148 24.76 17.15 -25.25
N GLU A 149 25.43 16.00 -25.03
CA GLU A 149 26.35 15.44 -26.03
C GLU A 149 25.60 15.03 -27.31
N GLY A 150 26.02 15.58 -28.45
CA GLY A 150 25.44 15.27 -29.76
C GLY A 150 24.04 15.82 -30.00
N GLN A 151 23.53 16.70 -29.12
CA GLN A 151 22.30 17.46 -29.35
C GLN A 151 22.60 18.78 -30.09
N GLU A 152 21.61 19.30 -30.80
CA GLU A 152 21.66 20.69 -31.27
C GLU A 152 21.60 21.66 -30.07
N ARG A 153 22.39 22.73 -30.12
CA ARG A 153 22.51 23.73 -29.05
C ARG A 153 22.20 25.13 -29.61
N ARG A 154 21.33 25.87 -28.93
CA ARG A 154 20.98 27.27 -29.22
C ARG A 154 21.25 28.15 -28.00
N GLU A 155 21.70 29.37 -28.21
CA GLU A 155 21.92 30.30 -27.10
C GLU A 155 20.62 31.02 -26.72
N VAL A 156 20.25 30.98 -25.44
CA VAL A 156 19.06 31.66 -24.89
C VAL A 156 19.44 32.33 -23.58
N ARG A 157 19.35 33.67 -23.53
CA ARG A 157 19.74 34.51 -22.37
C ARG A 157 21.14 34.19 -21.80
N GLY A 158 22.10 33.87 -22.67
CA GLY A 158 23.48 33.50 -22.28
C GLY A 158 23.65 32.05 -21.80
N TYR A 159 22.57 31.25 -21.74
CA TYR A 159 22.64 29.81 -21.52
C TYR A 159 22.74 29.05 -22.84
N GLN A 160 23.51 27.96 -22.85
CA GLN A 160 23.48 26.98 -23.92
C GLN A 160 22.30 26.03 -23.70
N LEU A 161 21.23 26.22 -24.46
CA LEU A 161 20.02 25.41 -24.43
C LEU A 161 20.09 24.28 -25.46
N GLY A 162 19.79 23.06 -25.03
CA GLY A 162 19.38 21.97 -25.91
C GLY A 162 18.25 21.15 -25.29
N VAL A 163 17.66 20.25 -26.08
CA VAL A 163 16.52 19.42 -25.65
C VAL A 163 16.89 17.94 -25.71
N VAL A 164 16.48 17.19 -24.68
CA VAL A 164 16.64 15.74 -24.60
C VAL A 164 15.29 15.13 -24.23
N ASN A 165 14.67 14.37 -25.15
CA ASN A 165 13.38 13.72 -24.95
C ASN A 165 12.26 14.66 -24.44
N GLY A 166 12.17 15.88 -24.96
CA GLY A 166 11.21 16.90 -24.50
C GLY A 166 11.55 17.58 -23.17
N ILE A 167 12.73 17.34 -22.60
CA ILE A 167 13.26 18.06 -21.44
C ILE A 167 14.24 19.12 -21.98
N ALA A 168 13.98 20.38 -21.67
CA ALA A 168 14.89 21.49 -21.98
C ALA A 168 15.95 21.64 -20.89
N LEU A 169 17.22 21.67 -21.31
CA LEU A 169 18.39 21.81 -20.45
C LEU A 169 19.12 23.11 -20.84
N LEU A 170 19.13 24.10 -19.94
CA LEU A 170 19.82 25.38 -20.12
C LEU A 170 21.10 25.40 -19.30
N ARG A 171 22.24 25.28 -19.99
CA ARG A 171 23.57 25.15 -19.39
C ARG A 171 24.28 26.51 -19.32
N GLY A 172 24.58 26.96 -18.11
CA GLY A 172 25.52 28.06 -17.84
C GLY A 172 26.93 27.54 -17.53
N GLU A 173 27.75 28.30 -16.80
CA GLU A 173 29.11 27.87 -16.42
C GLU A 173 29.11 26.88 -15.23
N ARG A 174 28.59 27.30 -14.07
CA ARG A 174 28.36 26.45 -12.87
C ARG A 174 26.88 26.20 -12.57
N VAL A 175 26.02 26.29 -13.59
CA VAL A 175 24.57 26.10 -13.44
C VAL A 175 24.04 25.24 -14.58
N CYS A 176 23.06 24.39 -14.28
CA CYS A 176 22.13 23.82 -15.24
C CYS A 176 20.68 24.06 -14.78
N VAL A 177 19.83 24.51 -15.68
CA VAL A 177 18.37 24.60 -15.46
C VAL A 177 17.68 23.52 -16.27
N VAL A 178 16.72 22.84 -15.65
CA VAL A 178 15.94 21.73 -16.21
C VAL A 178 14.46 22.12 -16.16
N THR A 179 13.78 22.03 -17.30
CA THR A 179 12.32 22.24 -17.41
C THR A 179 11.77 21.43 -18.58
N LEU A 180 10.44 21.42 -18.77
CA LEU A 180 9.83 20.78 -19.93
C LEU A 180 9.93 21.70 -21.16
N GLU A 181 10.21 21.13 -22.32
CA GLU A 181 10.40 21.89 -23.57
C GLU A 181 9.26 22.88 -23.88
N PRO A 182 7.96 22.52 -23.81
CA PRO A 182 6.88 23.48 -24.06
C PRO A 182 6.71 24.53 -22.95
N VAL A 183 7.15 24.22 -21.73
CA VAL A 183 7.06 25.11 -20.57
C VAL A 183 8.05 26.26 -20.69
N LEU A 184 9.24 26.00 -21.27
CA LEU A 184 10.32 26.97 -21.39
C LEU A 184 9.88 28.31 -22.00
N ASP A 185 9.16 28.29 -23.13
CA ASP A 185 8.75 29.53 -23.78
C ASP A 185 7.82 30.36 -22.87
N SER A 186 6.93 29.72 -22.08
CA SER A 186 6.14 30.43 -21.08
C SER A 186 6.96 31.01 -19.93
N LEU A 187 8.07 30.39 -19.54
CA LEU A 187 8.99 30.92 -18.52
C LEU A 187 9.83 32.10 -19.07
N LEU A 188 10.10 32.08 -20.37
CA LEU A 188 10.79 33.16 -21.08
C LEU A 188 9.89 34.36 -21.39
N THR A 189 8.59 34.16 -21.65
CA THR A 189 7.66 35.22 -22.10
C THR A 189 6.68 35.72 -21.04
N GLN A 190 6.63 35.13 -19.84
CA GLN A 190 5.76 35.56 -18.75
C GLN A 190 5.89 37.05 -18.42
N ALA A 191 4.76 37.75 -18.32
CA ALA A 191 4.72 39.13 -17.86
C ALA A 191 5.12 39.21 -16.39
N ARG A 192 5.96 40.20 -16.03
CA ARG A 192 6.45 40.42 -14.66
C ARG A 192 5.29 40.66 -13.67
N GLY A 193 4.95 39.64 -12.90
CA GLY A 193 4.01 39.74 -11.78
C GLY A 193 4.71 40.09 -10.46
N PRO A 194 3.94 40.25 -9.36
CA PRO A 194 4.51 40.09 -8.03
C PRO A 194 4.90 38.62 -7.86
N ALA A 195 6.19 38.31 -7.95
CA ALA A 195 6.69 36.98 -7.66
C ALA A 195 6.30 36.57 -6.22
N ALA A 196 5.72 35.38 -6.07
CA ALA A 196 5.49 34.78 -4.76
C ALA A 196 6.82 34.67 -4.00
N ASP A 197 6.80 34.81 -2.66
CA ASP A 197 8.02 34.89 -1.85
C ASP A 197 8.68 33.51 -1.62
N VAL A 198 8.41 32.54 -2.51
CA VAL A 198 8.93 31.17 -2.44
C VAL A 198 10.45 31.16 -2.36
N LEU A 199 11.15 31.97 -3.18
CA LEU A 199 12.61 32.12 -3.08
C LEU A 199 13.06 32.81 -1.78
N GLY A 200 12.32 33.80 -1.28
CA GLY A 200 12.61 34.47 -0.01
C GLY A 200 12.48 33.53 1.18
N MET A 201 11.45 32.67 1.17
CA MET A 201 11.23 31.62 2.18
C MET A 201 12.24 30.46 2.06
N LEU A 202 12.62 30.05 0.84
CA LEU A 202 13.64 29.02 0.62
C LEU A 202 15.04 29.47 1.03
N ALA A 203 15.36 30.76 0.82
CA ALA A 203 16.63 31.39 1.20
C ALA A 203 16.63 32.01 2.60
N ALA A 204 15.54 31.88 3.37
CA ALA A 204 15.50 32.36 4.75
C ALA A 204 16.52 31.57 5.60
N PRO A 205 17.44 32.23 6.32
CA PRO A 205 18.48 31.54 7.07
C PRO A 205 17.91 30.82 8.29
N GLY A 206 18.55 29.71 8.64
CA GLY A 206 18.26 28.97 9.86
C GLY A 206 18.60 29.75 11.13
N PRO A 207 18.25 29.20 12.31
CA PRO A 207 18.52 29.82 13.60
C PRO A 207 20.00 30.20 13.78
N GLY A 208 20.23 31.38 14.37
CA GLY A 208 21.58 31.95 14.51
C GLY A 208 22.22 32.45 13.21
N GLY A 209 21.56 32.33 12.05
CA GLY A 209 22.13 32.61 10.73
C GLY A 209 22.74 31.37 10.06
N ALA A 210 22.46 30.17 10.56
CA ALA A 210 22.94 28.91 9.97
C ALA A 210 22.42 28.71 8.53
N ALA A 211 23.21 28.03 7.70
CA ALA A 211 22.78 27.64 6.36
C ALA A 211 21.78 26.47 6.44
N SER A 212 20.63 26.61 5.79
CA SER A 212 19.63 25.54 5.69
C SER A 212 20.11 24.46 4.72
N ILE A 213 20.33 23.25 5.24
CA ILE A 213 20.64 22.02 4.49
C ILE A 213 19.49 21.70 3.54
N MET A 214 18.26 21.81 4.02
CA MET A 214 17.04 21.66 3.24
C MET A 214 16.05 22.76 3.61
N SER A 215 15.31 23.25 2.62
CA SER A 215 14.10 24.05 2.82
C SER A 215 13.00 23.54 1.88
N TYR A 216 11.79 23.35 2.36
CA TYR A 216 10.59 23.02 1.58
C TYR A 216 9.55 24.11 1.81
N VAL A 217 8.95 24.65 0.76
CA VAL A 217 8.09 25.83 0.79
C VAL A 217 6.86 25.60 -0.08
N ALA A 218 5.72 26.13 0.36
CA ALA A 218 4.50 26.22 -0.43
C ALA A 218 3.90 27.62 -0.31
N ASP A 219 2.87 27.95 -1.10
CA ASP A 219 2.13 29.21 -1.04
C ASP A 219 0.67 28.96 -1.44
N TYR A 220 -0.20 28.80 -0.45
CA TYR A 220 -1.63 28.55 -0.63
C TYR A 220 -2.38 29.84 -1.02
N SER A 221 -1.73 31.01 -0.90
CA SER A 221 -2.20 32.30 -1.38
C SER A 221 -1.78 32.59 -2.83
N ALA A 222 -0.75 31.92 -3.35
CA ALA A 222 -0.29 32.10 -4.71
C ALA A 222 -1.32 31.60 -5.74
N PRO A 223 -1.57 32.34 -6.84
CA PRO A 223 -2.52 31.93 -7.89
C PRO A 223 -2.22 30.55 -8.50
N GLY A 224 -0.95 30.13 -8.51
CA GLY A 224 -0.55 28.79 -8.96
C GLY A 224 -1.14 27.66 -8.12
N TYR A 225 -1.32 27.84 -6.80
CA TYR A 225 -1.95 26.83 -5.95
C TYR A 225 -3.44 26.68 -6.22
N ALA A 226 -4.15 27.81 -6.40
CA ALA A 226 -5.56 27.78 -6.79
C ALA A 226 -5.73 27.04 -8.13
N ALA A 227 -4.89 27.37 -9.13
CA ALA A 227 -4.85 26.66 -10.39
C ALA A 227 -4.49 25.16 -10.23
N TRP A 228 -3.54 24.82 -9.35
CA TRP A 228 -3.15 23.43 -9.03
C TRP A 228 -4.33 22.60 -8.55
N VAL A 229 -5.06 23.11 -7.56
CA VAL A 229 -6.22 22.44 -6.97
C VAL A 229 -7.40 22.39 -7.95
N GLU A 230 -7.62 23.44 -8.74
CA GLU A 230 -8.65 23.46 -9.77
C GLU A 230 -8.37 22.46 -10.90
N GLN A 231 -7.13 22.38 -11.39
CA GLN A 231 -6.74 21.47 -12.47
C GLN A 231 -6.77 20.01 -12.03
N HIS A 232 -6.24 19.65 -10.86
CA HIS A 232 -6.32 18.27 -10.37
C HIS A 232 -7.77 17.88 -10.10
N GLY A 233 -8.57 18.79 -9.52
CA GLY A 233 -10.00 18.58 -9.35
C GLY A 233 -10.76 18.50 -10.68
N ALA A 234 -10.30 19.17 -11.75
CA ALA A 234 -10.89 19.11 -13.09
C ALA A 234 -10.49 17.86 -13.86
N ALA A 235 -9.24 17.41 -13.77
CA ALA A 235 -8.75 16.17 -14.36
C ALA A 235 -9.49 14.96 -13.77
N ALA A 236 -9.54 14.84 -12.44
CA ALA A 236 -10.26 13.75 -11.78
C ALA A 236 -11.78 13.78 -12.05
N ARG A 237 -12.39 14.97 -12.23
CA ARG A 237 -13.78 15.09 -12.71
C ARG A 237 -13.94 14.66 -14.18
N ALA A 238 -13.02 15.04 -15.05
CA ALA A 238 -13.06 14.66 -16.46
C ALA A 238 -12.85 13.14 -16.66
N GLN A 239 -11.95 12.52 -15.91
CA GLN A 239 -11.76 11.06 -15.88
C GLN A 239 -13.01 10.35 -15.34
N LEU A 240 -13.63 10.87 -14.28
CA LEU A 240 -14.90 10.39 -13.74
C LEU A 240 -16.05 10.50 -14.75
N GLU A 241 -16.15 11.61 -15.47
CA GLU A 241 -17.15 11.82 -16.53
C GLU A 241 -16.88 10.93 -17.75
N ALA A 242 -15.63 10.74 -18.15
CA ALA A 242 -15.24 9.82 -19.23
C ALA A 242 -15.46 8.34 -18.88
N SER A 243 -15.22 7.91 -17.63
CA SER A 243 -15.61 6.58 -17.13
C SER A 243 -17.13 6.37 -17.19
N ARG A 244 -17.91 7.42 -16.89
CA ARG A 244 -19.37 7.39 -16.95
C ARG A 244 -19.92 7.45 -18.37
N GLN A 245 -19.27 8.16 -19.29
CA GLN A 245 -19.66 8.22 -20.70
C GLN A 245 -19.32 6.94 -21.44
N ARG A 246 -18.09 6.39 -21.27
CA ARG A 246 -17.71 5.06 -21.80
C ARG A 246 -18.72 3.97 -21.43
N ARG A 247 -19.26 4.00 -20.19
CA ARG A 247 -20.33 3.08 -19.75
C ARG A 247 -21.69 3.31 -20.40
N ARG A 248 -22.05 4.55 -20.77
CA ARG A 248 -23.29 4.83 -21.55
C ARG A 248 -23.14 4.34 -22.98
N GLU A 249 -22.03 4.68 -23.62
CA GLU A 249 -21.72 4.26 -24.99
C GLU A 249 -21.63 2.74 -25.10
N ALA A 250 -21.03 2.05 -24.12
CA ALA A 250 -21.03 0.59 -24.04
C ALA A 250 -22.44 0.01 -23.82
N ALA A 251 -23.27 0.61 -22.96
CA ALA A 251 -24.65 0.15 -22.74
C ALA A 251 -25.56 0.39 -23.96
N GLU A 252 -25.39 1.51 -24.66
CA GLU A 252 -26.10 1.84 -25.90
C GLU A 252 -25.64 0.94 -27.06
N ALA A 253 -24.35 0.62 -27.16
CA ALA A 253 -23.82 -0.35 -28.11
C ALA A 253 -24.32 -1.79 -27.81
N ALA A 254 -24.34 -2.20 -26.55
CA ALA A 254 -24.89 -3.50 -26.14
C ALA A 254 -26.40 -3.61 -26.44
N ALA A 255 -27.16 -2.53 -26.21
CA ALA A 255 -28.58 -2.47 -26.59
C ALA A 255 -28.77 -2.55 -28.12
N ALA A 256 -27.96 -1.82 -28.90
CA ALA A 256 -28.01 -1.87 -30.36
C ALA A 256 -27.61 -3.24 -30.94
N ALA A 257 -26.64 -3.93 -30.34
CA ALA A 257 -26.27 -5.30 -30.72
C ALA A 257 -27.37 -6.31 -30.37
N ALA A 258 -28.06 -6.12 -29.25
CA ALA A 258 -29.23 -6.93 -28.88
C ALA A 258 -30.43 -6.71 -29.83
N GLU A 259 -30.58 -5.52 -30.42
CA GLU A 259 -31.60 -5.24 -31.45
C GLU A 259 -31.19 -5.69 -32.86
N SER A 260 -29.90 -5.72 -33.21
CA SER A 260 -29.43 -6.15 -34.53
C SER A 260 -29.49 -7.68 -34.73
N GLY A 261 -29.40 -8.46 -33.64
CA GLY A 261 -29.43 -9.92 -33.67
C GLY A 261 -28.13 -10.56 -34.18
N GLU A 262 -27.03 -9.81 -34.21
CA GLU A 262 -25.74 -10.27 -34.74
C GLU A 262 -25.00 -11.13 -33.69
N THR A 263 -25.07 -12.46 -33.86
CA THR A 263 -24.57 -13.44 -32.88
C THR A 263 -23.03 -13.51 -32.85
N THR A 264 -22.43 -12.63 -32.04
CA THR A 264 -21.05 -12.75 -31.54
C THR A 264 -21.06 -13.54 -30.21
N SER A 265 -19.95 -14.19 -29.84
CA SER A 265 -19.84 -15.02 -28.62
C SER A 265 -20.15 -14.21 -27.36
N VAL A 266 -21.25 -14.56 -26.67
CA VAL A 266 -21.68 -13.89 -25.43
C VAL A 266 -20.62 -14.03 -24.32
N ASP A 267 -19.99 -15.21 -24.23
CA ASP A 267 -19.03 -15.54 -23.17
C ASP A 267 -17.72 -14.70 -23.22
N GLU A 268 -17.29 -14.27 -24.41
CA GLU A 268 -16.09 -13.43 -24.56
C GLU A 268 -16.37 -11.95 -24.25
N LEU A 269 -17.59 -11.48 -24.55
CA LEU A 269 -18.03 -10.12 -24.27
C LEU A 269 -18.28 -9.90 -22.77
N ASP A 270 -18.94 -10.82 -22.07
CA ASP A 270 -19.16 -10.71 -20.62
C ASP A 270 -17.85 -10.79 -19.82
N ALA A 271 -16.88 -11.61 -20.25
CA ALA A 271 -15.58 -11.71 -19.58
C ALA A 271 -14.76 -10.41 -19.69
N LEU A 272 -14.70 -9.80 -20.89
CA LEU A 272 -14.03 -8.52 -21.11
C LEU A 272 -14.78 -7.35 -20.44
N ALA A 273 -16.11 -7.39 -20.42
CA ALA A 273 -16.93 -6.39 -19.73
C ALA A 273 -16.72 -6.43 -18.20
N GLY A 274 -16.62 -7.62 -17.60
CA GLY A 274 -16.43 -7.79 -16.15
C GLY A 274 -15.12 -7.17 -15.63
N LEU A 275 -14.00 -7.49 -16.28
CA LEU A 275 -12.68 -6.92 -15.95
C LEU A 275 -12.64 -5.41 -16.23
N GLY A 276 -13.20 -4.96 -17.35
CA GLY A 276 -13.27 -3.54 -17.70
C GLY A 276 -14.11 -2.72 -16.72
N ASP A 277 -15.25 -3.25 -16.25
CA ASP A 277 -16.10 -2.56 -15.27
C ASP A 277 -15.49 -2.57 -13.86
N PHE A 278 -14.77 -3.63 -13.43
CA PHE A 278 -14.01 -3.56 -12.17
C PHE A 278 -12.91 -2.50 -12.20
N ALA A 279 -12.07 -2.50 -13.23
CA ALA A 279 -11.01 -1.50 -13.37
C ALA A 279 -11.57 -0.07 -13.49
N SER A 280 -12.67 0.11 -14.24
CA SER A 280 -13.37 1.40 -14.38
C SER A 280 -14.08 1.85 -13.10
N ARG A 281 -14.56 0.92 -12.26
CA ARG A 281 -15.08 1.22 -10.91
C ARG A 281 -13.97 1.60 -9.95
N MET A 282 -12.80 0.96 -10.00
CA MET A 282 -11.63 1.37 -9.21
C MET A 282 -11.09 2.71 -9.67
N GLU A 283 -11.04 2.97 -10.99
CA GLU A 283 -10.74 4.30 -11.55
C GLU A 283 -11.79 5.35 -11.08
N GLU A 284 -13.07 5.01 -11.05
CA GLU A 284 -14.12 5.88 -10.48
C GLU A 284 -13.94 6.11 -8.97
N VAL A 285 -13.64 5.09 -8.17
CA VAL A 285 -13.45 5.22 -6.71
C VAL A 285 -12.18 6.00 -6.37
N VAL A 286 -11.07 5.77 -7.07
CA VAL A 286 -9.82 6.53 -6.90
C VAL A 286 -10.04 7.98 -7.31
N ASN A 287 -10.66 8.26 -8.46
CA ASN A 287 -10.95 9.64 -8.87
C ASN A 287 -11.99 10.33 -7.98
N GLN A 288 -13.01 9.63 -7.49
CA GLN A 288 -13.92 10.15 -6.47
C GLN A 288 -13.20 10.44 -5.14
N THR A 289 -12.25 9.59 -4.74
CA THR A 289 -11.45 9.78 -3.52
C THR A 289 -10.47 10.94 -3.67
N ILE A 290 -9.87 11.13 -4.86
CA ILE A 290 -9.04 12.30 -5.18
C ILE A 290 -9.87 13.58 -5.19
N VAL A 291 -11.06 13.58 -5.82
CA VAL A 291 -12.00 14.72 -5.78
C VAL A 291 -12.42 15.00 -4.33
N LEU A 292 -12.79 13.98 -3.55
CA LEU A 292 -13.18 14.14 -2.15
C LEU A 292 -12.02 14.66 -1.30
N PHE A 293 -10.80 14.14 -1.47
CA PHE A 293 -9.61 14.62 -0.80
C PHE A 293 -9.28 16.07 -1.19
N LEU A 294 -9.48 16.48 -2.45
CA LEU A 294 -9.26 17.85 -2.91
C LEU A 294 -10.34 18.81 -2.40
N GLU A 295 -11.62 18.41 -2.34
CA GLU A 295 -12.69 19.22 -1.73
C GLU A 295 -12.56 19.30 -0.21
N VAL A 296 -12.21 18.20 0.47
CA VAL A 296 -11.85 18.20 1.90
C VAL A 296 -10.62 19.06 2.12
N SER A 297 -9.60 18.99 1.27
CA SER A 297 -8.42 19.87 1.31
C SER A 297 -8.77 21.34 1.17
N LYS A 298 -9.67 21.70 0.24
CA LYS A 298 -10.23 23.06 0.15
C LYS A 298 -10.99 23.47 1.43
N ILE A 299 -11.60 22.53 2.16
CA ILE A 299 -12.32 22.82 3.40
C ILE A 299 -11.37 22.92 4.61
N THR A 300 -10.32 22.09 4.69
CA THR A 300 -9.40 22.00 5.83
C THR A 300 -8.23 22.99 5.74
N MET A 301 -7.68 23.22 4.54
CA MET A 301 -6.61 24.20 4.28
C MET A 301 -7.13 25.62 4.02
N ARG A 302 -8.44 25.83 3.87
CA ARG A 302 -9.03 27.19 3.81
C ARG A 302 -8.62 28.00 5.05
N GLY A 303 -7.93 29.10 4.81
CA GLY A 303 -7.37 29.98 5.83
C GLY A 303 -5.86 29.82 6.06
N MET A 304 -5.24 28.71 5.65
CA MET A 304 -3.78 28.57 5.61
C MET A 304 -3.17 29.44 4.50
N VAL A 305 -1.92 29.89 4.68
CA VAL A 305 -1.32 30.95 3.85
C VAL A 305 -0.21 30.44 2.91
N SER A 306 0.84 29.80 3.41
CA SER A 306 1.99 29.24 2.65
C SER A 306 2.59 28.02 3.37
N THR A 307 3.69 27.37 2.95
CA THR A 307 4.60 26.60 3.84
C THR A 307 6.07 27.00 3.83
N SER A 308 6.80 26.57 4.86
CA SER A 308 8.23 26.67 5.08
C SER A 308 8.64 25.63 6.15
N MET A 309 9.13 24.47 5.71
CA MET A 309 9.94 23.57 6.52
C MET A 309 11.43 23.85 6.26
N GLN A 310 12.27 23.73 7.28
CA GLN A 310 13.72 23.92 7.18
C GLN A 310 14.45 22.88 8.04
N LEU A 311 15.57 22.38 7.52
CA LEU A 311 16.56 21.61 8.26
C LEU A 311 17.88 22.36 8.22
N SER A 312 18.49 22.59 9.38
CA SER A 312 19.76 23.31 9.52
C SER A 312 20.68 22.60 10.52
N HIS A 313 21.99 22.83 10.42
CA HIS A 313 23.00 22.30 11.34
C HIS A 313 23.85 23.45 11.93
N HIS A 314 24.28 23.28 13.17
CA HIS A 314 25.15 24.19 13.92
C HIS A 314 25.97 23.41 14.96
N ASP A 315 26.87 24.08 15.70
CA ASP A 315 27.77 23.48 16.71
C ASP A 315 27.09 22.71 17.87
N GLY A 316 25.75 22.64 17.90
CA GLY A 316 24.95 21.86 18.85
C GLY A 316 24.11 20.75 18.22
N GLY A 317 24.28 20.49 16.91
CA GLY A 317 23.52 19.54 16.11
C GLY A 317 22.53 20.20 15.15
N TYR A 318 21.42 19.51 14.90
CA TYR A 318 20.39 19.90 13.95
C TYR A 318 19.21 20.62 14.61
N ASP A 319 18.73 21.69 13.98
CA ASP A 319 17.45 22.37 14.28
C ASP A 319 16.55 22.22 13.04
N PHE A 320 15.47 21.44 13.20
CA PHE A 320 14.38 21.30 12.24
C PHE A 320 13.22 22.22 12.64
N ARG A 321 12.64 22.90 11.64
CA ARG A 321 11.50 23.79 11.81
C ARG A 321 10.43 23.54 10.77
N SER A 322 9.18 23.59 11.19
CA SER A 322 8.03 23.76 10.30
C SER A 322 7.15 24.86 10.87
N ARG A 323 7.19 26.04 10.25
CA ARG A 323 6.25 27.12 10.59
C ARG A 323 4.89 26.76 10.00
N VAL A 324 3.79 27.07 10.68
CA VAL A 324 2.42 26.97 10.19
C VAL A 324 1.75 28.33 10.33
N ALA A 325 1.25 28.92 9.24
CA ALA A 325 0.55 30.21 9.33
C ALA A 325 -0.83 30.18 8.65
N ILE A 326 -1.77 30.81 9.35
CA ILE A 326 -3.21 30.60 9.23
C ILE A 326 -3.89 31.93 9.55
N SER A 327 -4.51 32.53 8.53
CA SER A 327 -5.26 33.79 8.60
C SER A 327 -6.57 33.74 9.41
N ASP A 328 -7.01 32.53 9.77
CA ASP A 328 -8.16 32.25 10.63
C ASP A 328 -7.66 31.75 11.99
N GLU A 329 -7.77 32.60 13.01
CA GLU A 329 -7.30 32.33 14.38
C GLU A 329 -7.98 31.08 14.99
N GLY A 330 -9.28 30.87 14.73
CA GLY A 330 -10.02 29.72 15.24
C GLY A 330 -9.54 28.40 14.62
N ARG A 331 -9.22 28.42 13.32
CA ARG A 331 -8.58 27.29 12.64
C ARG A 331 -7.15 27.07 13.10
N SER A 332 -6.43 28.14 13.44
CA SER A 332 -5.07 28.04 13.98
C SER A 332 -5.06 27.31 15.32
N VAL A 333 -5.95 27.69 16.23
CA VAL A 333 -6.19 26.97 17.49
C VAL A 333 -6.55 25.51 17.22
N MET A 334 -7.50 25.22 16.33
CA MET A 334 -7.91 23.85 15.99
C MET A 334 -6.74 22.98 15.52
N TRP A 335 -5.95 23.44 14.53
CA TRP A 335 -4.82 22.69 13.99
C TRP A 335 -3.70 22.50 15.02
N ARG A 336 -3.44 23.52 15.86
CA ARG A 336 -2.44 23.47 16.92
C ARG A 336 -2.82 22.49 18.03
N GLU A 337 -4.06 22.51 18.50
CA GLU A 337 -4.52 21.56 19.53
C GLU A 337 -4.63 20.13 18.97
N LEU A 338 -4.99 19.96 17.69
CA LEU A 338 -4.95 18.67 17.01
C LEU A 338 -3.52 18.10 16.97
N LEU A 339 -2.53 18.92 16.61
CA LEU A 339 -1.13 18.50 16.59
C LEU A 339 -0.57 18.22 18.00
N ARG A 340 -0.99 18.99 19.02
CA ARG A 340 -0.69 18.69 20.43
C ARG A 340 -1.25 17.34 20.84
N MET A 341 -2.53 17.08 20.54
CA MET A 341 -3.18 15.80 20.80
C MET A 341 -2.45 14.64 20.11
N TYR A 342 -2.02 14.79 18.85
CA TYR A 342 -1.20 13.76 18.17
C TYR A 342 0.15 13.52 18.86
N LEU A 343 0.86 14.56 19.29
CA LEU A 343 2.12 14.41 20.02
C LEU A 343 1.92 13.78 21.42
N ASP A 344 0.81 14.08 22.09
CA ASP A 344 0.50 13.51 23.40
C ASP A 344 0.01 12.05 23.28
N ILE A 345 -0.70 11.69 22.21
CA ILE A 345 -0.96 10.29 21.83
C ILE A 345 0.35 9.57 21.53
N ALA A 346 1.26 10.15 20.76
CA ALA A 346 2.56 9.54 20.46
C ALA A 346 3.44 9.36 21.72
N ARG A 347 3.40 10.31 22.67
CA ARG A 347 4.07 10.18 23.98
C ARG A 347 3.45 9.09 24.84
N ALA A 348 2.11 9.01 24.88
CA ALA A 348 1.40 7.95 25.59
C ALA A 348 1.70 6.58 24.99
N ALA A 349 1.73 6.47 23.65
CA ALA A 349 2.14 5.27 22.92
C ALA A 349 3.54 4.80 23.34
N VAL A 350 4.57 5.66 23.22
CA VAL A 350 5.96 5.27 23.58
C VAL A 350 6.13 4.94 25.07
N ALA A 351 5.24 5.43 25.94
CA ALA A 351 5.22 5.10 27.37
C ALA A 351 4.37 3.85 27.74
N VAL A 352 3.55 3.33 26.81
CA VAL A 352 2.64 2.19 27.03
C VAL A 352 3.06 0.95 26.23
N TYR A 353 3.69 1.13 25.07
CA TYR A 353 4.20 0.03 24.25
C TYR A 353 5.51 -0.56 24.80
N ASP A 354 5.69 -1.87 24.59
CA ASP A 354 6.86 -2.58 25.10
C ASP A 354 8.09 -2.48 24.17
N ILE A 355 8.41 -1.22 23.85
CA ILE A 355 9.56 -0.83 23.04
C ILE A 355 10.85 -1.10 23.84
N PRO A 356 11.87 -1.77 23.30
CA PRO A 356 13.14 -1.99 24.00
C PRO A 356 13.80 -0.67 24.46
N ASP A 357 14.54 -0.69 25.58
CA ASP A 357 14.90 0.55 26.28
C ASP A 357 15.75 1.55 25.45
N GLU A 358 16.68 1.10 24.58
CA GLU A 358 17.45 2.01 23.71
C GLU A 358 16.53 2.73 22.68
N PRO A 359 15.73 2.03 21.84
CA PRO A 359 14.69 2.66 21.03
C PRO A 359 13.68 3.50 21.83
N ARG A 360 13.24 3.05 23.02
CA ARG A 360 12.31 3.77 23.90
C ARG A 360 12.91 5.10 24.36
N GLU A 361 14.17 5.13 24.78
CA GLU A 361 14.90 6.35 25.10
C GLU A 361 15.05 7.27 23.88
N VAL A 362 15.41 6.74 22.71
CA VAL A 362 15.59 7.52 21.46
C VAL A 362 14.27 8.16 21.01
N LEU A 363 13.17 7.40 20.95
CA LEU A 363 11.84 7.90 20.56
C LEU A 363 11.29 8.90 21.59
N THR A 364 11.43 8.61 22.89
CA THR A 364 11.07 9.55 23.97
C THR A 364 11.87 10.85 23.84
N ALA A 365 13.18 10.76 23.57
CA ALA A 365 14.04 11.93 23.39
C ALA A 365 13.73 12.72 22.11
N ALA A 366 13.20 12.08 21.07
CA ALA A 366 12.71 12.74 19.86
C ALA A 366 11.38 13.46 20.10
N LEU A 367 10.36 12.78 20.66
CA LEU A 367 9.05 13.37 20.96
C LEU A 367 9.10 14.50 22.01
N ASN A 368 10.11 14.49 22.89
CA ASN A 368 10.40 15.57 23.84
C ASN A 368 11.31 16.67 23.26
N ALA A 369 11.94 16.44 22.10
CA ALA A 369 12.61 17.49 21.35
C ALA A 369 11.62 18.36 20.54
N VAL A 370 10.51 17.78 20.10
CA VAL A 370 9.43 18.50 19.37
C VAL A 370 8.70 19.46 20.31
N ARG A 371 8.68 20.74 19.93
CA ARG A 371 7.95 21.83 20.59
C ARG A 371 7.05 22.53 19.57
N ILE A 372 5.91 23.02 20.03
CA ILE A 372 5.01 23.87 19.23
C ILE A 372 5.01 25.25 19.86
N GLU A 373 5.76 26.18 19.26
CA GLU A 373 5.78 27.58 19.64
C GLU A 373 4.60 28.32 19.00
N GLU A 374 3.89 29.16 19.75
CA GLU A 374 2.79 29.96 19.19
C GLU A 374 3.33 31.23 18.49
N ARG A 375 2.64 31.65 17.42
CA ARG A 375 2.97 32.84 16.62
C ARG A 375 1.69 33.65 16.36
N PRO A 376 1.75 34.99 16.23
CA PRO A 376 0.55 35.81 16.00
C PRO A 376 -0.20 35.48 14.71
N ASP A 377 0.50 34.89 13.74
CA ASP A 377 0.01 34.39 12.46
C ASP A 377 -0.18 32.86 12.43
N GLY A 378 0.10 32.13 13.51
CA GLY A 378 -0.09 30.68 13.57
C GLY A 378 0.73 29.95 14.65
N TYR A 379 1.55 28.98 14.25
CA TYR A 379 2.45 28.24 15.13
C TYR A 379 3.77 27.87 14.43
N GLU A 380 4.74 27.37 15.18
CA GLU A 380 6.03 26.90 14.68
C GLU A 380 6.42 25.62 15.41
N VAL A 381 6.49 24.51 14.67
CA VAL A 381 7.01 23.23 15.17
C VAL A 381 8.53 23.31 15.11
N VAL A 382 9.20 23.15 16.24
CA VAL A 382 10.66 23.18 16.36
C VAL A 382 11.13 21.88 16.99
N ALA A 383 12.09 21.20 16.37
CA ALA A 383 12.71 19.99 16.90
C ALA A 383 14.23 20.10 16.84
N ARG A 384 14.93 19.74 17.92
CA ARG A 384 16.40 19.78 17.99
C ARG A 384 17.01 18.44 18.36
N ALA A 385 17.99 18.00 17.59
CA ALA A 385 18.74 16.77 17.82
C ALA A 385 20.24 17.08 17.82
N SER A 386 20.95 16.71 18.89
CA SER A 386 22.41 16.80 18.90
C SER A 386 23.03 15.83 17.90
N ASP A 387 24.26 16.10 17.43
CA ASP A 387 24.96 15.21 16.51
C ASP A 387 24.97 13.76 16.98
N ARG A 388 25.32 13.52 18.25
CA ARG A 388 25.27 12.18 18.85
C ARG A 388 23.89 11.50 18.72
N ARG A 389 22.78 12.26 18.83
CA ARG A 389 21.43 11.71 18.63
C ARG A 389 21.15 11.40 17.16
N VAL A 390 21.66 12.22 16.24
CA VAL A 390 21.54 11.94 14.80
C VAL A 390 22.42 10.76 14.40
N THR A 391 23.64 10.59 14.93
CA THR A 391 24.42 9.35 14.74
C THR A 391 23.69 8.14 15.32
N SER A 392 23.07 8.23 16.50
CA SER A 392 22.24 7.13 17.03
C SER A 392 21.02 6.81 16.14
N LEU A 393 20.35 7.83 15.60
CA LEU A 393 19.23 7.66 14.67
C LEU A 393 19.65 7.16 13.29
N LEU A 394 20.82 7.56 12.78
CA LEU A 394 21.39 7.04 11.53
C LEU A 394 21.89 5.61 11.71
N ALA A 395 22.56 5.28 12.82
CA ALA A 395 22.95 3.91 13.14
C ALA A 395 21.73 3.01 13.40
N PHE A 396 20.63 3.54 13.94
CA PHE A 396 19.34 2.84 13.97
C PHE A 396 18.78 2.67 12.55
N ALA A 397 18.64 3.75 11.79
CA ALA A 397 18.15 3.72 10.40
C ALA A 397 19.08 3.03 9.39
N GLN A 398 20.31 2.64 9.76
CA GLN A 398 21.21 1.78 8.98
C GLN A 398 21.12 0.30 9.42
N ARG A 399 20.61 0.02 10.62
CA ARG A 399 20.22 -1.32 11.07
C ARG A 399 18.82 -1.71 10.55
N GLU A 400 17.90 -0.74 10.50
CA GLU A 400 16.53 -0.88 9.98
C GLU A 400 16.42 -0.63 8.45
N GLY A 401 17.26 0.25 7.90
CA GLY A 401 17.06 0.87 6.57
C GLY A 401 17.36 0.02 5.34
N ALA A 402 17.21 -1.30 5.44
CA ALA A 402 16.95 -2.11 4.25
C ALA A 402 15.60 -1.71 3.61
N ASP A 403 14.63 -1.31 4.45
CA ASP A 403 13.21 -1.26 4.09
C ASP A 403 12.69 0.18 3.83
N LEU A 404 13.57 1.17 3.65
CA LEU A 404 13.22 2.60 3.48
C LEU A 404 13.93 3.29 2.29
N VAL A 405 13.92 2.64 1.13
CA VAL A 405 14.33 3.24 -0.16
C VAL A 405 13.09 3.71 -0.94
N PRO A 406 13.06 4.89 -1.59
CA PRO A 406 11.86 5.39 -2.27
C PRO A 406 11.47 4.58 -3.52
N ASN A 407 10.16 4.37 -3.71
CA ASN A 407 9.60 3.71 -4.89
C ASN A 407 10.05 4.41 -6.20
N VAL A 408 10.83 3.69 -7.01
CA VAL A 408 11.14 4.05 -8.39
C VAL A 408 10.24 3.21 -9.31
N PRO A 409 9.40 3.80 -10.18
CA PRO A 409 8.53 3.04 -11.07
C PRO A 409 9.31 2.24 -12.12
N ASP A 410 8.70 1.15 -12.60
CA ASP A 410 9.31 0.11 -13.45
C ASP A 410 10.20 0.65 -14.59
N VAL A 411 11.38 0.02 -14.75
CA VAL A 411 12.26 0.17 -15.92
C VAL A 411 12.72 -1.21 -16.36
N ASP A 412 12.07 -1.77 -17.38
CA ASP A 412 12.39 -3.10 -17.91
C ASP A 412 13.85 -3.25 -18.37
N GLY A 413 14.43 -4.43 -18.10
CA GLY A 413 15.65 -4.90 -18.77
C GLY A 413 16.90 -5.09 -17.92
N PHE A 414 16.83 -5.03 -16.58
CA PHE A 414 17.94 -5.38 -15.69
C PHE A 414 17.57 -6.48 -14.70
N ASP A 415 18.48 -7.43 -14.49
CA ASP A 415 18.39 -8.48 -13.47
C ASP A 415 18.71 -7.88 -12.08
N SER A 416 17.75 -7.12 -11.54
CA SER A 416 17.86 -6.41 -10.27
C SER A 416 16.99 -7.06 -9.19
N PRO A 417 17.41 -7.12 -7.91
CA PRO A 417 16.54 -7.59 -6.82
C PRO A 417 15.18 -6.87 -6.77
N TRP A 418 15.16 -5.58 -7.12
CA TRP A 418 13.94 -4.78 -7.17
C TRP A 418 12.89 -5.27 -8.19
N VAL A 419 13.31 -5.93 -9.28
CA VAL A 419 12.37 -6.53 -10.24
C VAL A 419 11.66 -7.73 -9.62
N LEU A 420 12.36 -8.53 -8.81
CA LEU A 420 11.76 -9.66 -8.09
C LEU A 420 10.86 -9.17 -6.94
N ILE A 421 11.24 -8.10 -6.24
CA ILE A 421 10.38 -7.45 -5.23
C ILE A 421 9.10 -6.92 -5.89
N GLY A 422 9.20 -6.18 -7.00
CA GLY A 422 8.06 -5.71 -7.76
C GLY A 422 7.25 -6.80 -8.48
N GLN A 423 7.77 -8.03 -8.60
CA GLN A 423 6.99 -9.22 -8.99
C GLN A 423 6.24 -9.79 -7.80
N ILE A 424 6.87 -9.90 -6.63
CA ILE A 424 6.24 -10.34 -5.37
C ILE A 424 5.10 -9.40 -4.96
N GLU A 425 5.24 -8.09 -5.16
CA GLU A 425 4.20 -7.10 -4.82
C GLU A 425 3.03 -7.09 -5.82
N ARG A 426 3.28 -7.40 -7.10
CA ARG A 426 2.20 -7.64 -8.07
C ARG A 426 1.47 -8.96 -7.82
N ALA A 427 2.19 -9.99 -7.38
CA ALA A 427 1.65 -11.33 -7.09
C ALA A 427 0.60 -11.38 -5.97
N GLU A 428 0.40 -10.32 -5.18
CA GLU A 428 -0.76 -10.22 -4.27
C GLU A 428 -2.10 -10.03 -5.03
N TYR A 429 -2.06 -9.52 -6.26
CA TYR A 429 -3.19 -9.22 -7.12
C TYR A 429 -3.38 -10.24 -8.27
N ASP A 430 -2.54 -11.27 -8.32
CA ASP A 430 -2.53 -12.30 -9.38
C ASP A 430 -3.33 -13.56 -8.99
N SER A 431 -3.70 -14.36 -10.00
CA SER A 431 -4.37 -15.66 -9.81
C SER A 431 -3.41 -16.71 -9.25
N ALA A 432 -3.92 -17.79 -8.63
CA ALA A 432 -3.05 -18.84 -8.11
C ALA A 432 -2.13 -19.49 -9.17
N PRO A 433 -2.61 -19.77 -10.41
CA PRO A 433 -1.73 -20.16 -11.52
C PRO A 433 -0.67 -19.12 -11.91
N ASP A 434 -0.99 -17.83 -11.88
CA ASP A 434 -0.07 -16.76 -12.30
C ASP A 434 1.01 -16.50 -11.24
N VAL A 435 0.64 -16.50 -9.95
CA VAL A 435 1.59 -16.42 -8.82
C VAL A 435 2.62 -17.55 -8.87
N ILE A 436 2.18 -18.78 -9.19
CA ILE A 436 3.10 -19.91 -9.40
C ILE A 436 3.98 -19.64 -10.63
N SER A 437 3.38 -19.27 -11.76
CA SER A 437 4.09 -19.01 -13.02
C SER A 437 5.17 -17.90 -12.90
N GLY A 438 4.94 -16.89 -12.06
CA GLY A 438 5.88 -15.81 -11.79
C GLY A 438 6.92 -16.11 -10.69
N LEU A 439 6.50 -16.69 -9.56
CA LEU A 439 7.36 -16.84 -8.38
C LEU A 439 8.04 -18.22 -8.27
N GLU A 440 7.43 -19.33 -8.72
CA GLU A 440 8.04 -20.67 -8.67
C GLU A 440 9.39 -20.74 -9.42
N PRO A 441 9.55 -20.15 -10.63
CA PRO A 441 10.86 -20.11 -11.32
C PRO A 441 11.92 -19.29 -10.58
N ASN A 442 11.51 -18.36 -9.72
CA ASN A 442 12.39 -17.47 -8.95
C ASN A 442 12.64 -17.95 -7.52
N LEU A 443 12.05 -19.07 -7.07
CA LEU A 443 12.09 -19.53 -5.67
C LEU A 443 13.50 -19.57 -5.06
N ALA A 444 14.50 -20.06 -5.80
CA ALA A 444 15.89 -20.08 -5.32
C ALA A 444 16.42 -18.66 -5.03
N ARG A 445 16.10 -17.69 -5.88
CA ARG A 445 16.43 -16.26 -5.67
C ARG A 445 15.71 -15.71 -4.46
N ILE A 446 14.42 -16.04 -4.29
CA ILE A 446 13.60 -15.58 -3.14
C ILE A 446 14.22 -16.06 -1.82
N LEU A 447 14.64 -17.34 -1.74
CA LEU A 447 15.30 -17.89 -0.55
C LEU A 447 16.66 -17.24 -0.24
N GLU A 448 17.34 -16.68 -1.25
CA GLU A 448 18.62 -15.97 -1.14
C GLU A 448 18.49 -14.44 -0.98
N MET A 449 17.27 -13.87 -1.03
CA MET A 449 17.06 -12.42 -0.90
C MET A 449 17.51 -11.90 0.47
N SER A 450 18.27 -10.80 0.47
CA SER A 450 18.67 -10.08 1.69
C SER A 450 17.52 -9.32 2.34
N ASP A 451 16.62 -8.77 1.53
CA ASP A 451 15.33 -8.21 1.98
C ASP A 451 14.53 -9.33 2.66
N ARG A 452 14.34 -9.19 3.97
CA ARG A 452 13.69 -10.20 4.82
C ARG A 452 12.18 -10.22 4.61
N ASP A 453 11.59 -9.05 4.36
CA ASP A 453 10.14 -8.92 4.34
C ASP A 453 9.55 -9.21 2.97
N ALA A 454 10.20 -8.80 1.88
CA ALA A 454 9.85 -9.26 0.54
C ALA A 454 10.12 -10.77 0.37
N ARG A 455 11.20 -11.32 0.96
CA ARG A 455 11.41 -12.78 1.04
C ARG A 455 10.20 -13.47 1.70
N ARG A 456 9.78 -12.98 2.86
CA ARG A 456 8.60 -13.47 3.58
C ARG A 456 7.32 -13.35 2.76
N ARG A 457 7.06 -12.19 2.13
CA ARG A 457 5.88 -11.96 1.25
C ARG A 457 5.86 -12.95 0.09
N GLY A 458 6.98 -13.13 -0.62
CA GLY A 458 7.08 -14.07 -1.75
C GLY A 458 6.86 -15.53 -1.37
N LEU A 459 7.43 -15.98 -0.24
CA LEU A 459 7.23 -17.34 0.27
C LEU A 459 5.77 -17.58 0.70
N VAL A 460 5.12 -16.60 1.34
CA VAL A 460 3.70 -16.70 1.73
C VAL A 460 2.78 -16.72 0.52
N LEU A 461 2.99 -15.85 -0.47
CA LEU A 461 2.17 -15.82 -1.69
C LEU A 461 2.27 -17.12 -2.48
N LEU A 462 3.48 -17.64 -2.69
CA LEU A 462 3.69 -18.91 -3.39
C LEU A 462 3.11 -20.10 -2.59
N ALA A 463 3.24 -20.12 -1.26
CA ALA A 463 2.61 -21.15 -0.42
C ALA A 463 1.08 -21.10 -0.48
N ARG A 464 0.47 -19.91 -0.48
CA ARG A 464 -0.99 -19.73 -0.65
C ARG A 464 -1.46 -20.16 -2.04
N ALA A 465 -0.69 -19.88 -3.09
CA ALA A 465 -1.00 -20.33 -4.44
C ALA A 465 -0.93 -21.86 -4.58
N TYR A 466 0.11 -22.49 -4.02
CA TYR A 466 0.18 -23.95 -3.91
C TYR A 466 -1.01 -24.52 -3.14
N ALA A 467 -1.31 -23.99 -1.94
CA ALA A 467 -2.41 -24.46 -1.12
C ALA A 467 -3.76 -24.34 -1.83
N SER A 468 -4.04 -23.17 -2.43
CA SER A 468 -5.27 -22.90 -3.19
C SER A 468 -5.50 -23.92 -4.31
N LEU A 469 -4.46 -24.33 -5.04
CA LEU A 469 -4.56 -25.36 -6.09
C LEU A 469 -4.42 -26.81 -5.57
N GLY A 470 -4.55 -27.03 -4.26
CA GLY A 470 -4.47 -28.37 -3.66
C GLY A 470 -3.06 -28.95 -3.51
N ARG A 471 -2.00 -28.20 -3.85
CA ARG A 471 -0.57 -28.58 -3.71
C ARG A 471 -0.08 -28.39 -2.26
N TYR A 472 -0.85 -28.88 -1.28
CA TYR A 472 -0.62 -28.64 0.15
C TYR A 472 0.74 -29.13 0.67
N GLN A 473 1.24 -30.27 0.17
CA GLN A 473 2.57 -30.75 0.57
C GLN A 473 3.70 -29.82 0.09
N ASP A 474 3.51 -29.14 -1.05
CA ASP A 474 4.47 -28.15 -1.56
C ASP A 474 4.42 -26.88 -0.71
N ALA A 475 3.21 -26.40 -0.35
CA ALA A 475 3.01 -25.26 0.55
C ALA A 475 3.64 -25.49 1.93
N VAL A 476 3.40 -26.65 2.54
CA VAL A 476 3.97 -27.04 3.84
C VAL A 476 5.48 -27.22 3.74
N SER A 477 6.00 -27.83 2.68
CA SER A 477 7.45 -27.99 2.49
C SER A 477 8.14 -26.64 2.34
N LEU A 478 7.57 -25.75 1.52
CA LEU A 478 8.08 -24.40 1.28
C LEU A 478 8.16 -23.57 2.58
N LEU A 479 7.08 -23.55 3.37
CA LEU A 479 7.05 -22.78 4.61
C LEU A 479 7.98 -23.36 5.68
N ASN A 480 8.09 -24.68 5.81
CA ASN A 480 9.09 -25.30 6.70
C ASN A 480 10.52 -24.98 6.25
N SER A 481 10.85 -25.07 4.95
CA SER A 481 12.17 -24.71 4.45
C SER A 481 12.51 -23.23 4.67
N GLY A 482 11.53 -22.33 4.55
CA GLY A 482 11.70 -20.91 4.89
C GLY A 482 12.00 -20.71 6.37
N VAL A 483 11.24 -21.35 7.27
CA VAL A 483 11.46 -21.32 8.72
C VAL A 483 12.82 -21.92 9.12
N GLU A 484 13.26 -23.01 8.47
CA GLU A 484 14.58 -23.60 8.71
C GLU A 484 15.72 -22.70 8.23
N ASN A 485 15.55 -22.03 7.08
CA ASN A 485 16.51 -21.06 6.56
C ASN A 485 16.65 -19.83 7.48
N ASP A 486 15.53 -19.22 7.89
CA ASP A 486 15.55 -18.09 8.83
C ASP A 486 16.14 -18.49 10.19
N ARG A 487 15.83 -19.70 10.70
CA ARG A 487 16.45 -20.22 11.94
C ARG A 487 17.96 -20.46 11.80
N ALA A 488 18.42 -20.94 10.64
CA ALA A 488 19.84 -21.08 10.36
C ALA A 488 20.55 -19.72 10.26
N HIS A 489 19.88 -18.71 9.69
CA HIS A 489 20.36 -17.34 9.61
C HIS A 489 20.41 -16.65 11.00
N ALA A 490 19.43 -16.89 11.87
CA ALA A 490 19.42 -16.39 13.25
C ALA A 490 20.64 -16.86 14.08
N ALA A 491 21.26 -17.97 13.70
CA ALA A 491 22.49 -18.48 14.30
C ALA A 491 23.78 -17.82 13.78
N THR A 492 23.74 -17.10 12.64
CA THR A 492 24.90 -16.44 12.02
C THR A 492 24.91 -14.91 12.19
N VAL A 493 23.77 -14.29 12.49
CA VAL A 493 23.67 -12.85 12.78
C VAL A 493 24.06 -12.52 14.23
N GLU A 494 24.43 -11.25 14.47
CA GLU A 494 24.70 -10.74 15.82
C GLU A 494 23.44 -10.74 16.68
N TYR A 495 23.60 -10.94 18.00
CA TYR A 495 22.51 -11.22 18.95
C TYR A 495 21.33 -10.24 18.88
N TYR A 496 21.58 -8.95 18.70
CA TYR A 496 20.53 -7.92 18.64
C TYR A 496 19.73 -7.90 17.33
N MET A 497 20.17 -8.59 16.27
CA MET A 497 19.42 -8.75 15.01
C MET A 497 18.52 -9.99 15.00
N ARG A 498 18.60 -10.84 16.02
CA ARG A 498 17.77 -12.05 16.13
C ARG A 498 16.27 -11.78 16.28
N PRO A 499 15.79 -10.78 17.05
CA PRO A 499 14.36 -10.54 17.21
C PRO A 499 13.63 -10.37 15.87
N ASP A 500 14.18 -9.60 14.94
CA ASP A 500 13.59 -9.38 13.61
C ASP A 500 13.57 -10.67 12.77
N VAL A 501 14.66 -11.45 12.79
CA VAL A 501 14.76 -12.70 12.03
C VAL A 501 13.76 -13.71 12.58
N PHE A 502 13.57 -13.74 13.90
CA PHE A 502 12.51 -14.53 14.52
C PHE A 502 11.12 -13.96 14.26
N ALA A 503 10.91 -12.65 14.17
CA ALA A 503 9.63 -12.07 13.78
C ALA A 503 9.23 -12.49 12.35
N GLY A 504 10.16 -12.42 11.39
CA GLY A 504 9.97 -12.90 10.02
C GLY A 504 9.66 -14.40 9.96
N MET A 505 10.50 -15.22 10.62
CA MET A 505 10.32 -16.67 10.76
C MET A 505 8.95 -17.01 11.39
N CYS A 506 8.51 -16.26 12.40
CA CYS A 506 7.24 -16.48 13.07
C CYS A 506 6.03 -15.98 12.27
N GLY A 507 6.23 -15.11 11.28
CA GLY A 507 5.26 -14.86 10.22
C GLY A 507 5.08 -16.08 9.28
N LEU A 508 6.18 -16.73 8.88
CA LEU A 508 6.12 -17.98 8.11
C LEU A 508 5.50 -19.14 8.93
N ALA A 509 5.80 -19.22 10.23
CA ALA A 509 5.22 -20.20 11.13
C ALA A 509 3.71 -19.95 11.39
N ALA A 510 3.26 -18.69 11.37
CA ALA A 510 1.85 -18.34 11.43
C ALA A 510 1.10 -18.77 10.16
N GLU A 511 1.65 -18.49 8.98
CA GLU A 511 1.08 -18.97 7.71
C GLU A 511 1.03 -20.51 7.69
N LEU A 512 2.10 -21.18 8.10
CA LEU A 512 2.14 -22.64 8.22
C LEU A 512 1.05 -23.16 9.16
N CYS A 513 0.81 -22.48 10.29
CA CYS A 513 -0.28 -22.81 11.19
C CYS A 513 -1.66 -22.71 10.51
N GLU A 514 -1.94 -21.63 9.77
CA GLU A 514 -3.22 -21.45 9.05
C GLU A 514 -3.41 -22.51 7.95
N GLN A 515 -2.34 -22.85 7.21
CA GLN A 515 -2.39 -23.92 6.20
C GLN A 515 -2.67 -25.30 6.83
N GLN A 516 -2.10 -25.60 8.00
CA GLN A 516 -2.42 -26.79 8.78
C GLN A 516 -3.87 -26.76 9.31
N LEU A 517 -4.41 -25.58 9.67
CA LEU A 517 -5.81 -25.43 10.07
C LEU A 517 -6.80 -25.65 8.93
N GLU A 518 -6.59 -25.07 7.73
CA GLU A 518 -7.47 -25.27 6.58
C GLU A 518 -7.58 -26.76 6.21
N TRP A 519 -6.47 -27.48 6.22
CA TRP A 519 -6.45 -28.93 5.97
C TRP A 519 -6.87 -29.78 7.18
N GLY A 520 -7.13 -29.15 8.34
CA GLY A 520 -7.71 -29.78 9.53
C GLY A 520 -6.75 -30.64 10.35
N PHE A 521 -5.45 -30.31 10.35
CA PHE A 521 -4.40 -30.90 11.18
C PHE A 521 -4.13 -30.00 12.40
N ALA A 522 -5.10 -29.90 13.32
CA ALA A 522 -5.05 -28.92 14.42
C ALA A 522 -3.88 -29.14 15.40
N GLU A 523 -3.32 -30.35 15.48
CA GLU A 523 -2.12 -30.65 16.27
C GLU A 523 -0.84 -30.07 15.62
N LEU A 524 -0.71 -30.22 14.30
CA LEU A 524 0.42 -29.67 13.53
C LEU A 524 0.35 -28.14 13.43
N ALA A 525 -0.86 -27.57 13.37
CA ALA A 525 -1.08 -26.13 13.48
C ALA A 525 -0.56 -25.57 14.82
N GLY A 526 -0.92 -26.22 15.93
CA GLY A 526 -0.42 -25.86 17.25
C GLY A 526 1.10 -26.00 17.37
N ALA A 527 1.68 -27.04 16.77
CA ALA A 527 3.13 -27.24 16.72
C ALA A 527 3.86 -26.17 15.89
N ALA A 528 3.26 -25.68 14.79
CA ALA A 528 3.79 -24.57 14.00
C ALA A 528 3.77 -23.24 14.79
N ALA A 529 2.62 -22.91 15.41
CA ALA A 529 2.51 -21.74 16.29
C ALA A 529 3.49 -21.79 17.48
N ALA A 530 3.72 -22.97 18.05
CA ALA A 530 4.61 -23.19 19.19
C ALA A 530 6.09 -23.43 18.80
N MET A 531 6.48 -23.22 17.54
CA MET A 531 7.89 -23.33 17.13
C MET A 531 8.79 -22.38 17.95
N VAL A 532 9.98 -22.85 18.31
CA VAL A 532 10.94 -22.05 19.09
C VAL A 532 11.43 -20.86 18.26
N ALA A 533 11.33 -19.67 18.88
CA ALA A 533 11.90 -18.41 18.41
C ALA A 533 13.31 -18.24 19.02
N ASP A 534 13.50 -17.30 19.95
CA ASP A 534 14.73 -17.14 20.73
C ASP A 534 14.71 -17.91 22.07
N GLU A 535 15.76 -17.77 22.88
CA GLU A 535 15.96 -18.46 24.17
C GLU A 535 14.75 -18.38 25.13
N GLY A 536 13.93 -19.44 25.13
CA GLY A 536 12.78 -19.59 26.02
C GLY A 536 11.46 -19.04 25.48
N GLN A 537 11.41 -18.55 24.24
CA GLN A 537 10.20 -18.01 23.60
C GLN A 537 9.70 -18.88 22.44
N THR A 538 8.38 -18.92 22.24
CA THR A 538 7.76 -19.52 21.04
C THR A 538 7.32 -18.47 20.04
N CYS A 539 7.00 -18.87 18.81
CA CYS A 539 6.42 -17.95 17.84
C CYS A 539 5.06 -17.38 18.29
N ALA A 540 4.27 -18.13 19.06
CA ALA A 540 3.06 -17.65 19.73
C ALA A 540 3.32 -16.65 20.87
N ASP A 541 4.59 -16.38 21.22
CA ASP A 541 4.96 -15.31 22.15
C ASP A 541 5.46 -14.04 21.46
N VAL A 542 6.04 -14.18 20.27
CA VAL A 542 6.65 -13.09 19.48
C VAL A 542 5.68 -12.53 18.42
N SER A 543 4.83 -13.37 17.82
CA SER A 543 3.92 -13.01 16.72
C SER A 543 2.46 -13.18 17.13
N TYR A 544 1.66 -12.11 16.99
CA TYR A 544 0.21 -12.18 17.21
C TYR A 544 -0.48 -13.16 16.26
N GLN A 545 0.00 -13.27 15.01
CA GLN A 545 -0.60 -14.16 14.01
C GLN A 545 -0.38 -15.63 14.38
N ALA A 546 0.84 -15.97 14.84
CA ALA A 546 1.13 -17.31 15.36
C ALA A 546 0.34 -17.60 16.65
N PHE A 547 0.23 -16.61 17.55
CA PHE A 547 -0.60 -16.71 18.76
C PHE A 547 -2.07 -16.99 18.44
N ALA A 548 -2.67 -16.17 17.57
CA ALA A 548 -4.07 -16.26 17.18
C ALA A 548 -4.41 -17.59 16.52
N CYS A 549 -3.61 -17.99 15.51
CA CYS A 549 -3.77 -19.30 14.88
C CYS A 549 -3.58 -20.45 15.89
N GLY A 550 -2.61 -20.34 16.80
CA GLY A 550 -2.42 -21.26 17.91
C GLY A 550 -3.66 -21.37 18.81
N GLN A 551 -4.36 -20.27 19.11
CA GLN A 551 -5.61 -20.31 19.87
C GLN A 551 -6.77 -20.96 19.08
N VAL A 552 -6.84 -20.81 17.76
CA VAL A 552 -7.81 -21.55 16.92
C VAL A 552 -7.47 -23.04 16.85
N ALA A 553 -6.18 -23.40 16.82
CA ALA A 553 -5.71 -24.78 16.90
C ALA A 553 -6.08 -25.43 18.25
N GLU A 554 -5.82 -24.76 19.37
CA GLU A 554 -6.27 -25.15 20.70
C GLU A 554 -7.80 -25.32 20.76
N ALA A 555 -8.56 -24.41 20.15
CA ALA A 555 -10.01 -24.48 20.09
C ALA A 555 -10.51 -25.73 19.35
N ARG A 556 -9.93 -26.06 18.17
CA ARG A 556 -10.24 -27.29 17.42
C ARG A 556 -9.77 -28.58 18.09
N GLN A 557 -8.83 -28.50 19.03
CA GLN A 557 -8.47 -29.60 19.93
C GLN A 557 -9.40 -29.70 21.16
N GLY A 558 -10.48 -28.90 21.23
CA GLY A 558 -11.47 -28.93 22.30
C GLY A 558 -11.15 -28.04 23.51
N ARG A 559 -10.14 -27.17 23.43
CA ARG A 559 -9.72 -26.26 24.51
C ARG A 559 -10.26 -24.82 24.35
N ALA A 560 -11.37 -24.68 23.62
CA ALA A 560 -11.84 -23.42 23.07
C ALA A 560 -12.24 -22.32 24.08
N GLU A 561 -12.74 -22.66 25.28
CA GLU A 561 -13.00 -21.62 26.32
C GLU A 561 -11.68 -21.05 26.89
N ALA A 562 -10.64 -21.89 27.02
CA ALA A 562 -9.32 -21.43 27.46
C ALA A 562 -8.62 -20.60 26.37
N ALA A 563 -8.78 -20.99 25.10
CA ALA A 563 -8.32 -20.22 23.94
C ALA A 563 -9.02 -18.85 23.85
N LEU A 564 -10.33 -18.78 24.13
CA LEU A 564 -11.07 -17.51 24.16
C LEU A 564 -10.58 -16.60 25.29
N ALA A 565 -10.39 -17.14 26.50
CA ALA A 565 -9.81 -16.40 27.62
C ALA A 565 -8.40 -15.89 27.29
N ALA A 566 -7.54 -16.72 26.68
CA ALA A 566 -6.20 -16.29 26.25
C ALA A 566 -6.24 -15.13 25.24
N ILE A 567 -7.19 -15.13 24.28
CA ILE A 567 -7.39 -14.01 23.36
C ILE A 567 -7.89 -12.76 24.11
N GLU A 568 -8.86 -12.88 25.01
CA GLU A 568 -9.48 -11.74 25.70
C GLU A 568 -8.63 -11.16 26.85
N GLU A 569 -7.70 -11.93 27.42
CA GLU A 569 -6.82 -11.50 28.53
C GLU A 569 -5.42 -11.04 28.09
N ARG A 570 -4.84 -11.60 27.00
CA ARG A 570 -3.48 -11.25 26.56
C ARG A 570 -3.47 -9.90 25.83
N SER A 571 -3.12 -8.83 26.57
CA SER A 571 -2.90 -7.50 26.02
C SER A 571 -1.68 -7.47 25.08
N TRP A 572 -1.92 -7.47 23.77
CA TRP A 572 -0.91 -7.12 22.76
C TRP A 572 -1.03 -5.64 22.42
N GLY A 573 0.05 -4.87 22.53
CA GLY A 573 0.00 -3.41 22.41
C GLY A 573 -0.42 -2.91 21.02
N GLU A 574 0.31 -3.33 19.98
CA GLU A 574 0.22 -2.75 18.62
C GLU A 574 -0.70 -3.55 17.68
N VAL A 575 -1.49 -4.50 18.20
CA VAL A 575 -2.27 -5.41 17.36
C VAL A 575 -3.46 -4.72 16.70
N ASP A 576 -3.56 -4.94 15.40
CA ASP A 576 -4.71 -4.57 14.58
C ASP A 576 -6.01 -5.14 15.17
N VAL A 577 -6.91 -4.23 15.52
CA VAL A 577 -8.27 -4.51 16.04
C VAL A 577 -9.03 -5.46 15.10
N VAL A 578 -8.78 -5.40 13.79
CA VAL A 578 -9.41 -6.27 12.80
C VAL A 578 -8.90 -7.71 12.91
N GLN A 579 -7.60 -7.94 13.10
CA GLN A 579 -7.03 -9.27 13.38
C GLN A 579 -7.58 -9.86 14.69
N PHE A 580 -7.70 -9.05 15.75
CA PHE A 580 -8.33 -9.47 17.00
C PHE A 580 -9.79 -9.89 16.80
N GLY A 581 -10.58 -9.11 16.04
CA GLY A 581 -11.96 -9.46 15.70
C GLY A 581 -12.07 -10.78 14.92
N ALA A 582 -11.16 -11.02 13.98
CA ALA A 582 -11.09 -12.27 13.21
C ALA A 582 -10.79 -13.48 14.12
N ALA A 583 -9.70 -13.43 14.89
CA ALA A 583 -9.28 -14.52 15.78
C ALA A 583 -10.36 -14.87 16.81
N ARG A 584 -10.92 -13.83 17.46
CA ARG A 584 -12.02 -13.97 18.42
C ARG A 584 -13.28 -14.55 17.78
N SER A 585 -13.63 -14.12 16.56
CA SER A 585 -14.74 -14.71 15.79
C SER A 585 -14.51 -16.19 15.49
N GLN A 586 -13.29 -16.60 15.12
CA GLN A 586 -12.98 -18.00 14.84
C GLN A 586 -13.16 -18.87 16.10
N VAL A 587 -12.57 -18.50 17.24
CA VAL A 587 -12.70 -19.28 18.49
C VAL A 587 -14.13 -19.30 19.04
N LEU A 588 -14.87 -18.19 18.94
CA LEU A 588 -16.32 -18.17 19.25
C LEU A 588 -17.11 -19.09 18.31
N GLY A 589 -16.66 -19.25 17.06
CA GLY A 589 -17.19 -20.22 16.11
C GLY A 589 -16.98 -21.66 16.56
N GLU A 590 -15.76 -22.05 16.94
CA GLU A 590 -15.47 -23.41 17.43
C GLU A 590 -16.23 -23.74 18.73
N LEU A 591 -16.56 -22.74 19.56
CA LEU A 591 -17.49 -22.86 20.70
C LEU A 591 -18.97 -23.02 20.31
N GLY A 592 -19.31 -22.96 19.03
CA GLY A 592 -20.68 -22.93 18.52
C GLY A 592 -21.44 -21.64 18.82
N ARG A 593 -20.76 -20.59 19.32
CA ARG A 593 -21.33 -19.28 19.70
C ARG A 593 -21.41 -18.35 18.49
N TRP A 594 -21.94 -18.88 17.37
CA TRP A 594 -21.92 -18.27 16.04
C TRP A 594 -22.49 -16.85 15.99
N ASP A 595 -23.54 -16.55 16.74
CA ASP A 595 -24.12 -15.20 16.78
C ASP A 595 -23.14 -14.21 17.45
N SER A 596 -22.40 -14.64 18.48
CA SER A 596 -21.31 -13.85 19.09
C SER A 596 -20.07 -13.76 18.19
N ALA A 597 -19.79 -14.79 17.40
CA ALA A 597 -18.72 -14.77 16.40
C ALA A 597 -19.01 -13.72 15.32
N PHE A 598 -20.24 -13.70 14.77
CA PHE A 598 -20.67 -12.70 13.80
C PHE A 598 -20.53 -11.28 14.36
N GLU A 599 -21.00 -11.02 15.59
CA GLU A 599 -20.83 -9.71 16.22
C GLU A 599 -19.35 -9.35 16.46
N ALA A 600 -18.48 -10.32 16.79
CA ALA A 600 -17.04 -10.09 16.95
C ALA A 600 -16.35 -9.67 15.62
N ALA A 601 -16.68 -10.32 14.51
CA ALA A 601 -16.19 -9.95 13.18
C ALA A 601 -16.87 -8.67 12.62
N ARG A 602 -18.13 -8.40 13.02
CA ARG A 602 -18.88 -7.23 12.57
C ARG A 602 -18.44 -5.96 13.29
N ALA A 603 -18.16 -6.03 14.59
CA ALA A 603 -17.83 -4.87 15.42
C ALA A 603 -16.48 -4.22 15.05
N THR A 604 -15.56 -4.97 14.44
CA THR A 604 -14.25 -4.48 14.00
C THR A 604 -14.24 -3.99 12.54
N CYS A 605 -15.38 -4.09 11.84
CA CYS A 605 -15.53 -3.68 10.44
C CYS A 605 -16.16 -2.28 10.30
N VAL A 606 -15.41 -1.32 9.74
CA VAL A 606 -15.89 0.05 9.50
C VAL A 606 -16.59 0.15 8.15
N GLY A 607 -17.86 0.57 8.14
CA GLY A 607 -18.69 0.65 6.93
C GLY A 607 -19.62 -0.57 6.77
N PRO A 608 -20.10 -0.88 5.55
CA PRO A 608 -20.82 -2.12 5.27
C PRO A 608 -19.88 -3.33 5.37
N LEU A 609 -20.42 -4.52 5.63
CA LEU A 609 -19.65 -5.76 5.70
C LEU A 609 -19.50 -6.38 4.31
N THR A 610 -18.43 -6.03 3.59
CA THR A 610 -18.01 -6.65 2.32
C THR A 610 -16.52 -7.01 2.38
N GLY A 611 -16.06 -7.90 1.52
CA GLY A 611 -14.63 -8.23 1.41
C GLY A 611 -13.78 -7.01 0.98
N SER A 612 -14.36 -6.05 0.27
CA SER A 612 -13.69 -4.82 -0.17
C SER A 612 -13.52 -3.76 0.92
N THR A 613 -14.36 -3.74 1.97
CA THR A 613 -14.23 -2.81 3.11
C THR A 613 -13.51 -3.43 4.29
N CYS A 614 -13.66 -4.75 4.48
CA CYS A 614 -13.24 -5.45 5.69
C CYS A 614 -12.62 -6.84 5.35
N PRO A 615 -11.60 -6.90 4.47
CA PRO A 615 -11.12 -8.15 3.86
C PRO A 615 -10.71 -9.24 4.85
N SER A 616 -10.03 -8.87 5.95
CA SER A 616 -9.50 -9.81 6.95
C SER A 616 -10.55 -10.38 7.92
N VAL A 617 -11.72 -9.75 8.06
CA VAL A 617 -12.84 -10.26 8.91
C VAL A 617 -14.04 -10.76 8.13
N PHE A 618 -14.18 -10.39 6.85
CA PHE A 618 -15.28 -10.85 6.01
C PHE A 618 -15.37 -12.39 5.90
N PRO A 619 -14.28 -13.16 5.71
CA PRO A 619 -14.28 -14.63 5.76
C PRO A 619 -14.86 -15.20 7.07
N ALA A 620 -14.44 -14.64 8.21
CA ALA A 620 -14.91 -15.08 9.53
C ALA A 620 -16.40 -14.78 9.73
N ALA A 621 -16.86 -13.60 9.29
CA ALA A 621 -18.27 -13.22 9.36
C ALA A 621 -19.16 -14.07 8.42
N VAL A 622 -18.70 -14.41 7.22
CA VAL A 622 -19.39 -15.33 6.30
C VAL A 622 -19.55 -16.73 6.91
N SER A 623 -18.48 -17.26 7.52
CA SER A 623 -18.51 -18.54 8.25
C SER A 623 -19.51 -18.51 9.42
N ALA A 624 -19.54 -17.40 10.17
CA ALA A 624 -20.48 -17.21 11.27
C ALA A 624 -21.95 -17.12 10.79
N MET A 625 -22.25 -16.31 9.76
CA MET A 625 -23.60 -16.23 9.17
C MET A 625 -24.07 -17.58 8.61
N ALA A 626 -23.16 -18.37 8.02
CA ALA A 626 -23.51 -19.69 7.49
C ALA A 626 -24.00 -20.66 8.58
N ARG A 627 -23.47 -20.54 9.80
CA ARG A 627 -23.69 -21.48 10.91
C ARG A 627 -24.61 -20.95 12.03
N GLY A 628 -24.86 -19.64 12.09
CA GLY A 628 -25.62 -18.94 13.14
C GLY A 628 -27.13 -19.19 13.22
N GLY A 629 -27.76 -18.71 14.29
CA GLY A 629 -29.16 -18.98 14.66
C GLY A 629 -30.24 -18.39 13.73
N SER A 630 -29.82 -17.65 12.70
CA SER A 630 -30.62 -16.92 11.73
C SER A 630 -31.52 -17.79 10.83
N THR A 631 -32.66 -17.22 10.43
CA THR A 631 -33.44 -17.68 9.26
C THR A 631 -32.76 -17.30 7.93
N LEU A 632 -33.14 -17.94 6.82
CA LEU A 632 -32.60 -17.62 5.49
C LEU A 632 -32.76 -16.13 5.14
N ALA A 633 -33.99 -15.62 5.27
CA ALA A 633 -34.36 -14.25 4.92
C ALA A 633 -33.57 -13.13 5.64
N GLN A 634 -32.91 -13.43 6.76
CA GLN A 634 -32.05 -12.47 7.48
C GLN A 634 -30.69 -12.26 6.83
N HIS A 635 -30.18 -13.24 6.09
CA HIS A 635 -28.87 -13.16 5.41
C HIS A 635 -28.94 -13.42 3.90
N ASP A 636 -30.10 -13.75 3.32
CA ASP A 636 -30.26 -13.90 1.86
C ASP A 636 -29.67 -12.70 1.12
N ALA A 637 -30.09 -11.48 1.43
CA ALA A 637 -29.57 -10.26 0.80
C ALA A 637 -28.04 -10.05 0.98
N ALA A 638 -27.46 -10.55 2.08
CA ALA A 638 -26.01 -10.47 2.32
C ALA A 638 -25.25 -11.50 1.46
N PHE A 639 -25.77 -12.73 1.32
CA PHE A 639 -25.19 -13.75 0.45
C PHE A 639 -25.43 -13.44 -1.04
N GLU A 640 -26.56 -12.85 -1.43
CA GLU A 640 -26.76 -12.33 -2.80
C GLU A 640 -25.73 -11.24 -3.13
N LEU A 641 -25.56 -10.23 -2.26
CA LEU A 641 -24.56 -9.16 -2.44
C LEU A 641 -23.12 -9.71 -2.47
N ALA A 642 -22.81 -10.69 -1.62
CA ALA A 642 -21.51 -11.34 -1.60
C ALA A 642 -21.25 -12.15 -2.88
N ARG A 643 -22.21 -12.92 -3.40
CA ARG A 643 -22.09 -13.63 -4.68
C ARG A 643 -22.03 -12.69 -5.88
N ALA A 644 -22.68 -11.53 -5.82
CA ALA A 644 -22.58 -10.49 -6.84
C ALA A 644 -21.24 -9.74 -6.82
N SER A 645 -20.54 -9.72 -5.67
CA SER A 645 -19.20 -9.13 -5.52
C SER A 645 -18.08 -10.14 -5.81
N TYR A 646 -18.32 -11.42 -5.50
CA TYR A 646 -17.37 -12.52 -5.65
C TYR A 646 -18.06 -13.69 -6.39
N PRO A 647 -18.25 -13.58 -7.72
CA PRO A 647 -19.00 -14.58 -8.49
C PRO A 647 -18.25 -15.90 -8.66
N GLY A 648 -16.91 -15.89 -8.59
CA GLY A 648 -16.05 -17.06 -8.76
C GLY A 648 -16.21 -17.77 -10.11
N THR A 649 -16.77 -17.09 -11.12
CA THR A 649 -16.99 -17.60 -12.48
C THR A 649 -15.68 -17.72 -13.25
N VAL A 650 -14.81 -16.74 -13.09
CA VAL A 650 -13.39 -16.77 -13.46
C VAL A 650 -12.53 -16.83 -12.19
N SER A 651 -11.27 -17.26 -12.34
CA SER A 651 -10.24 -17.03 -11.32
C SER A 651 -9.79 -15.57 -11.43
N GLY A 652 -9.87 -14.82 -10.34
CA GLY A 652 -9.43 -13.44 -10.23
C GLY A 652 -8.04 -13.38 -9.60
N ASN A 653 -7.99 -12.97 -8.34
CA ASN A 653 -6.79 -13.08 -7.50
C ASN A 653 -7.00 -14.05 -6.33
N LEU A 654 -5.90 -14.43 -5.66
CA LEU A 654 -5.90 -15.35 -4.51
C LEU A 654 -6.93 -15.00 -3.42
N ALA A 655 -7.12 -13.71 -3.10
CA ALA A 655 -8.02 -13.27 -2.04
C ALA A 655 -9.50 -13.30 -2.49
N GLU A 656 -9.78 -12.92 -3.73
CA GLU A 656 -11.12 -12.95 -4.31
C GLU A 656 -11.61 -14.37 -4.56
N ASP A 657 -10.77 -15.25 -5.08
CA ASP A 657 -11.11 -16.67 -5.31
C ASP A 657 -11.38 -17.39 -3.98
N SER A 658 -10.54 -17.12 -2.98
CA SER A 658 -10.75 -17.60 -1.61
C SER A 658 -12.07 -17.09 -1.03
N THR A 659 -12.43 -15.83 -1.30
CA THR A 659 -13.70 -15.24 -0.83
C THR A 659 -14.90 -15.83 -1.56
N ALA A 660 -14.85 -15.99 -2.87
CA ALA A 660 -15.92 -16.56 -3.70
C ALA A 660 -16.26 -17.99 -3.26
N SER A 661 -15.25 -18.84 -3.03
CA SER A 661 -15.47 -20.21 -2.59
C SER A 661 -16.04 -20.31 -1.18
N LEU A 662 -15.62 -19.44 -0.25
CA LEU A 662 -16.20 -19.35 1.10
C LEU A 662 -17.65 -18.85 1.10
N VAL A 663 -17.99 -17.89 0.25
CA VAL A 663 -19.37 -17.38 0.10
C VAL A 663 -20.28 -18.47 -0.47
N ALA A 664 -19.86 -19.17 -1.53
CA ALA A 664 -20.64 -20.25 -2.13
C ALA A 664 -20.83 -21.44 -1.17
N LEU A 665 -19.77 -21.85 -0.46
CA LEU A 665 -19.85 -22.85 0.60
C LEU A 665 -20.78 -22.43 1.75
N GLY A 666 -20.69 -21.17 2.18
CA GLY A 666 -21.51 -20.63 3.27
C GLY A 666 -23.01 -20.63 2.94
N ASP A 667 -23.37 -20.28 1.70
CA ASP A 667 -24.77 -20.30 1.25
C ASP A 667 -25.31 -21.72 1.16
N CYS A 668 -24.55 -22.64 0.57
CA CYS A 668 -24.90 -24.07 0.55
C CYS A 668 -25.06 -24.64 1.97
N ALA A 669 -24.10 -24.39 2.87
CA ALA A 669 -24.11 -24.88 4.24
C ALA A 669 -25.33 -24.38 5.05
N ARG A 670 -25.67 -23.08 4.97
CA ARG A 670 -26.85 -22.55 5.68
C ARG A 670 -28.15 -23.09 5.09
N ARG A 671 -28.23 -23.26 3.77
CA ARG A 671 -29.42 -23.80 3.09
C ARG A 671 -29.66 -25.28 3.43
N VAL A 672 -28.61 -26.10 3.45
CA VAL A 672 -28.68 -27.50 3.93
C VAL A 672 -29.14 -27.57 5.38
N ARG A 673 -28.73 -26.63 6.23
CA ARG A 673 -29.12 -26.57 7.65
C ARG A 673 -30.56 -26.07 7.88
N LEU A 674 -31.01 -25.08 7.10
CA LEU A 674 -32.26 -24.33 7.37
C LEU A 674 -33.43 -24.75 6.47
N ALA A 675 -33.15 -25.16 5.23
CA ALA A 675 -34.16 -25.59 4.25
C ALA A 675 -33.66 -26.78 3.39
N PRO A 676 -33.27 -27.93 3.99
CA PRO A 676 -32.64 -29.06 3.29
C PRO A 676 -33.44 -29.65 2.11
N ARG A 677 -34.75 -29.37 2.01
CA ARG A 677 -35.65 -29.88 0.96
C ARG A 677 -36.09 -28.81 -0.05
N ASP A 678 -35.57 -27.59 0.04
CA ASP A 678 -35.81 -26.56 -0.96
C ASP A 678 -35.00 -26.86 -2.22
N ALA A 679 -35.58 -26.64 -3.40
CA ALA A 679 -34.87 -26.80 -4.67
C ALA A 679 -33.66 -25.86 -4.76
N ALA A 680 -33.76 -24.65 -4.20
CA ALA A 680 -32.66 -23.69 -4.15
C ALA A 680 -31.46 -24.17 -3.31
N THR A 681 -31.68 -25.10 -2.36
CA THR A 681 -30.61 -25.73 -1.58
C THR A 681 -29.74 -26.63 -2.45
N LEU A 682 -30.36 -27.43 -3.33
CA LEU A 682 -29.60 -28.25 -4.28
C LEU A 682 -28.85 -27.36 -5.30
N THR A 683 -29.49 -26.33 -5.83
CA THR A 683 -28.85 -25.36 -6.75
C THR A 683 -27.62 -24.70 -6.11
N ALA A 684 -27.74 -24.19 -4.89
CA ALA A 684 -26.62 -23.55 -4.18
C ALA A 684 -25.46 -24.52 -3.92
N CYS A 685 -25.75 -25.78 -3.60
CA CYS A 685 -24.69 -26.77 -3.35
C CYS A 685 -24.04 -27.36 -4.60
N VAL A 686 -24.76 -27.41 -5.73
CA VAL A 686 -24.14 -27.69 -7.04
C VAL A 686 -23.21 -26.54 -7.42
N ALA A 687 -23.68 -25.29 -7.34
CA ALA A 687 -22.86 -24.10 -7.62
C ALA A 687 -21.63 -24.00 -6.69
N ALA A 688 -21.75 -24.35 -5.40
CA ALA A 688 -20.61 -24.43 -4.49
C ALA A 688 -19.58 -25.50 -4.91
N GLY A 689 -20.04 -26.67 -5.37
CA GLY A 689 -19.18 -27.69 -5.97
C GLY A 689 -18.43 -27.19 -7.20
N GLU A 690 -19.15 -26.57 -8.14
CA GLU A 690 -18.58 -26.01 -9.36
C GLU A 690 -17.57 -24.88 -9.10
N VAL A 691 -17.87 -23.95 -8.18
CA VAL A 691 -16.94 -22.87 -7.78
C VAL A 691 -15.69 -23.44 -7.12
N THR A 692 -15.83 -24.33 -6.12
CA THR A 692 -14.68 -24.90 -5.42
C THR A 692 -13.80 -25.75 -6.34
N ALA A 693 -14.39 -26.62 -7.16
CA ALA A 693 -13.63 -27.45 -8.09
C ALA A 693 -12.95 -26.65 -9.23
N ARG A 694 -13.54 -25.52 -9.66
CA ARG A 694 -12.94 -24.61 -10.65
C ARG A 694 -11.76 -23.82 -10.08
N LEU A 695 -11.95 -23.18 -8.93
CA LEU A 695 -10.95 -22.26 -8.35
C LEU A 695 -9.81 -22.99 -7.63
N HIS A 696 -10.09 -24.18 -7.07
CA HIS A 696 -9.14 -24.90 -6.20
C HIS A 696 -8.83 -26.34 -6.63
N GLY A 697 -9.48 -26.84 -7.69
CA GLY A 697 -9.35 -28.23 -8.12
C GLY A 697 -10.14 -29.23 -7.26
N SER A 698 -10.12 -30.49 -7.68
CA SER A 698 -10.93 -31.56 -7.09
C SER A 698 -10.44 -32.08 -5.74
N THR A 699 -9.17 -31.84 -5.38
CA THR A 699 -8.52 -32.38 -4.18
C THR A 699 -8.51 -31.43 -2.98
N HIS A 700 -9.01 -30.20 -3.12
CA HIS A 700 -8.94 -29.17 -2.09
C HIS A 700 -9.94 -29.39 -0.94
N PRO A 701 -9.63 -29.01 0.33
CA PRO A 701 -10.53 -29.14 1.48
C PRO A 701 -11.89 -28.46 1.25
N ARG A 702 -11.92 -27.31 0.57
CA ARG A 702 -13.16 -26.60 0.22
C ARG A 702 -14.04 -27.43 -0.74
N THR A 703 -13.45 -28.14 -1.70
CA THR A 703 -14.17 -29.03 -2.60
C THR A 703 -14.73 -30.26 -1.86
N ALA A 704 -13.98 -30.79 -0.89
CA ALA A 704 -14.50 -31.81 0.02
C ALA A 704 -15.69 -31.32 0.89
N LEU A 705 -15.67 -30.06 1.35
CA LEU A 705 -16.82 -29.47 2.05
C LEU A 705 -18.03 -29.27 1.11
N ALA A 706 -17.81 -28.87 -0.15
CA ALA A 706 -18.89 -28.76 -1.13
C ALA A 706 -19.53 -30.11 -1.42
N LEU A 707 -18.73 -31.16 -1.63
CA LEU A 707 -19.21 -32.54 -1.83
C LEU A 707 -19.97 -33.09 -0.61
N LEU A 708 -19.51 -32.79 0.61
CA LEU A 708 -20.24 -33.12 1.84
C LEU A 708 -21.64 -32.51 1.83
N PHE A 709 -21.75 -31.19 1.68
CA PHE A 709 -23.04 -30.51 1.71
C PHE A 709 -23.93 -30.87 0.51
N LEU A 710 -23.36 -31.08 -0.68
CA LEU A 710 -24.08 -31.57 -1.86
C LEU A 710 -24.66 -32.98 -1.62
N SER A 711 -23.93 -33.88 -0.98
CA SER A 711 -24.45 -35.20 -0.61
C SER A 711 -25.64 -35.10 0.35
N MET A 712 -25.57 -34.18 1.34
CA MET A 712 -26.66 -33.91 2.28
C MET A 712 -27.90 -33.30 1.58
N ALA A 713 -27.69 -32.37 0.64
CA ALA A 713 -28.77 -31.76 -0.15
C ALA A 713 -29.47 -32.80 -1.04
N ARG A 714 -28.70 -33.67 -1.71
CA ARG A 714 -29.24 -34.75 -2.55
C ARG A 714 -29.99 -35.81 -1.73
N ASP A 715 -29.44 -36.28 -0.61
CA ASP A 715 -30.13 -37.22 0.30
C ASP A 715 -31.45 -36.61 0.82
N ALA A 716 -31.45 -35.32 1.18
CA ALA A 716 -32.64 -34.64 1.68
C ALA A 716 -33.72 -34.43 0.59
N GLY A 717 -33.30 -34.16 -0.65
CA GLY A 717 -34.16 -34.09 -1.84
C GLY A 717 -34.62 -35.45 -2.36
N GLY A 718 -34.06 -36.56 -1.87
CA GLY A 718 -34.42 -37.93 -2.27
C GLY A 718 -33.57 -38.52 -3.42
N ASP A 719 -32.56 -37.79 -3.91
CA ASP A 719 -31.58 -38.29 -4.87
C ASP A 719 -30.49 -39.12 -4.18
N ALA A 720 -30.86 -40.32 -3.74
CA ALA A 720 -29.93 -41.24 -3.08
C ALA A 720 -28.76 -41.67 -4.01
N ALA A 721 -28.95 -41.63 -5.34
CA ALA A 721 -27.94 -42.03 -6.32
C ALA A 721 -26.86 -40.95 -6.49
N GLY A 722 -27.25 -39.70 -6.76
CA GLY A 722 -26.31 -38.59 -6.81
C GLY A 722 -25.71 -38.25 -5.45
N ALA A 723 -26.40 -38.54 -4.34
CA ALA A 723 -25.82 -38.45 -3.00
C ALA A 723 -24.77 -39.55 -2.74
N ALA A 724 -24.95 -40.76 -3.31
CA ALA A 724 -23.92 -41.80 -3.26
C ALA A 724 -22.69 -41.41 -4.11
N ALA A 725 -22.89 -40.83 -5.30
CA ALA A 725 -21.78 -40.32 -6.13
C ALA A 725 -20.98 -39.23 -5.41
N ALA A 726 -21.65 -38.19 -4.85
CA ALA A 726 -20.98 -37.13 -4.10
C ALA A 726 -20.22 -37.65 -2.86
N ARG A 727 -20.72 -38.72 -2.21
CA ARG A 727 -19.99 -39.42 -1.14
C ARG A 727 -18.76 -40.16 -1.65
N GLN A 728 -18.86 -40.86 -2.79
CA GLN A 728 -17.72 -41.56 -3.39
C GLN A 728 -16.60 -40.60 -3.81
N GLU A 729 -16.95 -39.44 -4.37
CA GLU A 729 -16.00 -38.36 -4.68
C GLU A 729 -15.36 -37.79 -3.38
N LEU A 730 -16.16 -37.57 -2.34
CA LEU A 730 -15.67 -37.11 -1.04
C LEU A 730 -14.71 -38.12 -0.38
N ASP A 731 -15.05 -39.41 -0.39
CA ASP A 731 -14.26 -40.48 0.23
C ASP A 731 -12.89 -40.65 -0.45
N ALA A 732 -12.74 -40.24 -1.72
CA ALA A 732 -11.45 -40.19 -2.42
C ALA A 732 -10.54 -39.04 -1.92
N ILE A 733 -11.10 -37.97 -1.35
CA ILE A 733 -10.34 -36.81 -0.82
C ILE A 733 -10.08 -36.97 0.68
N ARG A 734 -11.01 -37.56 1.45
CA ARG A 734 -10.97 -37.65 2.93
C ARG A 734 -9.64 -38.12 3.53
N SER A 735 -8.90 -38.96 2.80
CA SER A 735 -7.61 -39.54 3.23
C SER A 735 -6.43 -38.55 3.21
N SER A 736 -6.52 -37.42 2.49
CA SER A 736 -5.52 -36.34 2.53
C SER A 736 -5.83 -35.26 3.59
N LEU A 737 -7.04 -35.27 4.14
CA LEU A 737 -7.55 -34.28 5.09
C LEU A 737 -7.26 -34.72 6.52
N GLY A 738 -6.92 -33.77 7.39
CA GLY A 738 -6.63 -34.03 8.79
C GLY A 738 -7.86 -34.50 9.60
N PRO A 739 -7.64 -35.11 10.78
CA PRO A 739 -8.74 -35.67 11.58
C PRO A 739 -9.69 -34.60 12.14
N GLN A 740 -9.22 -33.35 12.35
CA GLN A 740 -10.09 -32.24 12.76
C GLN A 740 -10.77 -31.54 11.57
N HIS A 741 -10.53 -31.94 10.32
CA HIS A 741 -11.24 -31.36 9.18
C HIS A 741 -12.73 -31.68 9.23
N ALA A 742 -13.59 -30.70 8.96
CA ALA A 742 -15.04 -30.85 9.14
C ALA A 742 -15.70 -31.90 8.22
N ALA A 743 -15.04 -32.33 7.15
CA ALA A 743 -15.49 -33.47 6.33
C ALA A 743 -15.16 -34.86 6.92
N ASN A 744 -14.21 -34.93 7.85
CA ASN A 744 -13.83 -36.13 8.60
C ASN A 744 -14.52 -36.19 9.98
N GLN A 745 -15.02 -35.06 10.49
CA GLN A 745 -15.81 -35.00 11.71
C GLN A 745 -17.21 -35.61 11.52
N PRO A 746 -17.80 -36.25 12.56
CA PRO A 746 -19.19 -36.67 12.53
C PRO A 746 -20.12 -35.46 12.46
N ALA A 747 -21.23 -35.58 11.74
CA ALA A 747 -22.21 -34.50 11.64
C ALA A 747 -22.69 -34.06 13.04
N PRO A 748 -22.70 -32.75 13.35
CA PRO A 748 -23.07 -32.26 14.68
C PRO A 748 -24.48 -32.68 15.03
N ALA A 749 -24.69 -33.13 16.27
CA ALA A 749 -26.00 -33.56 16.74
C ALA A 749 -27.01 -32.41 16.56
N PRO A 750 -28.24 -32.68 16.04
CA PRO A 750 -29.22 -31.64 15.80
C PRO A 750 -29.52 -30.91 17.13
N PRO A 751 -29.60 -29.56 17.13
CA PRO A 751 -29.76 -28.80 18.36
C PRO A 751 -31.00 -29.29 19.10
N THR A 752 -30.81 -29.70 20.36
CA THR A 752 -31.85 -30.30 21.20
C THR A 752 -32.91 -29.26 21.53
N GLY A 753 -33.89 -29.12 20.63
CA GLY A 753 -34.85 -28.03 20.59
C GLY A 753 -35.41 -27.70 21.97
N ALA A 754 -35.14 -26.47 22.42
CA ALA A 754 -35.38 -26.04 23.78
C ALA A 754 -36.79 -26.43 24.23
N ARG A 755 -36.89 -27.31 25.25
CA ARG A 755 -38.17 -27.79 25.77
C ARG A 755 -39.02 -26.59 26.18
N ARG A 756 -40.01 -26.26 25.34
CA ARG A 756 -41.01 -25.21 25.58
C ARG A 756 -41.49 -25.36 27.04
N PRO A 757 -41.28 -24.36 27.92
CA PRO A 757 -41.69 -24.50 29.32
C PRO A 757 -43.19 -24.77 29.35
N ALA A 758 -43.58 -25.87 30.00
CA ALA A 758 -44.94 -26.33 29.99
C ALA A 758 -45.86 -25.22 30.54
N ARG A 759 -46.87 -24.82 29.75
CA ARG A 759 -47.91 -23.90 30.24
C ARG A 759 -48.51 -24.50 31.51
N ARG A 760 -48.35 -23.82 32.64
CA ARG A 760 -49.13 -24.16 33.83
C ARG A 760 -50.62 -24.10 33.47
N PRO A 761 -51.44 -25.08 33.89
CA PRO A 761 -52.88 -24.91 33.87
C PRO A 761 -53.28 -23.72 34.76
N ARG A 762 -54.49 -23.19 34.51
CA ARG A 762 -55.04 -22.00 35.18
C ARG A 762 -55.22 -22.21 36.67
#